data_AF-A0A834W598-F1
#
_entry.id   AF-A0A834W598-F1
#
_cell.length_a   1.000
_cell.length_b   1.000
_cell.length_c   1.000
_cell.angle_alpha   90.00
_cell.angle_beta   90.00
_cell.angle_gamma   90.00
#
_symmetry.space_group_name_H-M   'P 1'
#
loop_
_entity.id
_entity.type
_entity.pdbx_description
1 polymer ?
#
loop_
_entity_poly.entity_id
_entity_poly.type
_entity_poly.pdbx_seq_one_letter_code
_entity_poly.pdbx_strand_id
1 'polypeptide(L)'
;MAALPFSPTCGKSNSALHPNYSSSFTPRNHFCRLFAIRTTCSSRKVRRRRKLCVKNVASDKRKELQEPVTEQGSLDKFMPDSTSITSSIKYHAEFSPVFSPEKFELSKAFFATAESVRDNLIINWNATYTYYEKKNVKQAYYMSMEYLQGRALLNAIGNLQLSGPYAEALRNLGHNLEDVANQEPDAALGNGGLGRLASCFLDSLATLNYPAWGYGLRYKYGLFKQLITKDGQEEVAESWLEMGNPWEIVRHDVSYPIKFYGEVISGENGSKQWVGGENITAVAYDVPIPGYKTRTTINLRLWSTKVSPQEFDLKAFNAGDHAKAYADMKNAEKICYILYPGDETLEGKTLRLKQQYTLCSASLQDIIARFERRSGKTLNWDTLPDKVVVQMNDTHPTLCIPELIRILIDAKGLSWEKAWDITKRTVAYTNHTVLPEALEKWSLQLLQDLLPRHVEIIRMIDEELIHEIIAEYGTNDLDLLQQKLQKMRILENIELPNSVIELLNNSKEISAIDPTKEVDVNDEKIKAAEKEEEKEKEEKGVDGDEQSGKVEAGKETRLTFKVDPKQPMMVRMANLCVAGGFSVNGVAEIHSEIVKETVFNDFYQLWPYKFQNKTNGVTPRRWIRFCNPDLSNIITKWIGTEDWVTDLEKLAILRKFADDEDLQLEWRESKRRNKIKVASFIKEKTGYVVNPNAMFDVQVKRIHEYKRQLLNIMGIVYRYKMMKEMSGEERKRRFVPRVCIFGGKAFATYVQAKRIVKFITDVGATVNNDPDIGDLLKVVFVPDYNVSVAEVLIPGSELSQHISTAGMEASGTSNMKFAMNGCVLIGTLDGANVEIREEVGEDNFFLFGARAHEIAGLRRERSEGKFVGDPRFEEVKAYVRSGVFGAYKYEELMGSLEGNEGYGRADYFLVGKDFPTYIECQDKVDEAYRDHKRWTRMSILNTAGSYKFSSDRTIHEYARHIWRIEPALLV
;
A
#
# COMPACT_ATOMS: atom_id res chain seq x y z
N MET A 1 -19.17 -25.39 40.76
CA MET A 1 -19.72 -25.38 42.14
C MET A 1 -18.68 -24.76 43.06
N ALA A 2 -19.13 -24.08 44.13
CA ALA A 2 -18.34 -23.47 45.21
C ALA A 2 -17.34 -22.33 44.81
N ALA A 3 -17.02 -21.35 45.67
CA ALA A 3 -17.76 -20.73 46.78
C ALA A 3 -17.07 -19.38 47.16
N LEU A 4 -17.81 -18.48 47.81
CA LEU A 4 -17.37 -17.23 48.46
C LEU A 4 -16.59 -17.52 49.79
N PRO A 5 -16.18 -16.55 50.66
CA PRO A 5 -16.31 -15.08 50.64
C PRO A 5 -15.02 -14.29 51.04
N PHE A 6 -15.10 -12.95 51.13
CA PHE A 6 -14.97 -12.19 52.40
C PHE A 6 -15.04 -10.66 52.19
N SER A 7 -15.79 -9.98 53.07
CA SER A 7 -15.70 -8.56 53.42
C SER A 7 -15.42 -8.49 54.92
N PRO A 8 -14.77 -7.44 55.44
CA PRO A 8 -15.51 -6.69 56.47
C PRO A 8 -15.21 -5.18 56.63
N THR A 9 -16.29 -4.47 56.99
CA THR A 9 -16.38 -3.39 58.01
C THR A 9 -15.89 -1.96 57.79
N CYS A 10 -16.73 -1.05 58.29
CA CYS A 10 -16.56 0.39 58.45
C CYS A 10 -17.08 0.81 59.85
N GLY A 11 -16.53 1.88 60.42
CA GLY A 11 -17.07 2.60 61.59
C GLY A 11 -15.98 2.98 62.61
N LYS A 12 -16.18 3.98 63.49
CA LYS A 12 -17.22 5.01 63.62
C LYS A 12 -16.74 6.01 64.70
N SER A 13 -17.00 7.31 64.57
CA SER A 13 -17.34 8.17 65.72
C SER A 13 -17.99 9.48 65.26
N ASN A 14 -18.81 10.08 66.12
CA ASN A 14 -19.74 11.15 65.77
C ASN A 14 -19.29 12.51 66.34
N SER A 15 -19.69 13.60 65.69
CA SER A 15 -20.55 14.61 66.34
C SER A 15 -21.24 15.48 65.29
N ALA A 16 -22.43 15.98 65.61
CA ALA A 16 -23.22 16.85 64.76
C ALA A 16 -23.92 17.90 65.63
N LEU A 17 -24.12 19.10 65.08
CA LEU A 17 -25.19 20.01 65.48
C LEU A 17 -25.50 20.95 64.31
N HIS A 18 -26.79 21.09 64.00
CA HIS A 18 -27.40 21.81 62.88
C HIS A 18 -28.39 22.84 63.49
N PRO A 19 -28.85 23.90 62.78
CA PRO A 19 -29.92 23.68 61.78
C PRO A 19 -30.00 24.64 60.57
N ASN A 20 -30.51 24.07 59.48
CA ASN A 20 -31.52 24.57 58.51
C ASN A 20 -31.77 26.09 58.35
N TYR A 21 -31.87 26.54 57.09
CA TYR A 21 -33.14 27.03 56.52
C TYR A 21 -33.17 26.93 54.98
N SER A 22 -34.37 26.94 54.39
CA SER A 22 -34.63 26.61 52.98
C SER A 22 -35.25 27.74 52.15
N SER A 23 -35.23 27.54 50.83
CA SER A 23 -36.22 27.97 49.81
C SER A 23 -36.46 29.47 49.50
N SER A 24 -36.15 29.79 48.24
CA SER A 24 -36.72 30.81 47.34
C SER A 24 -38.16 31.34 47.58
N PHE A 25 -38.40 32.63 47.30
CA PHE A 25 -39.23 33.13 46.15
C PHE A 25 -39.16 34.68 46.02
N THR A 26 -39.62 35.23 44.88
CA THR A 26 -39.66 36.67 44.48
C THR A 26 -40.94 37.39 45.00
N PRO A 27 -41.41 38.63 44.62
CA PRO A 27 -40.96 39.64 43.61
C PRO A 27 -41.16 41.17 43.95
N ARG A 28 -40.78 42.08 43.00
CA ARG A 28 -41.46 43.35 42.53
C ARG A 28 -40.61 44.65 42.36
N ASN A 29 -40.46 45.04 41.09
CA ASN A 29 -40.77 46.33 40.41
C ASN A 29 -40.65 47.72 41.09
N HIS A 30 -40.05 48.69 40.37
CA HIS A 30 -40.62 49.97 39.84
C HIS A 30 -39.47 51.02 39.57
N PHE A 31 -39.51 52.06 38.70
CA PHE A 31 -40.48 52.51 37.68
C PHE A 31 -39.82 53.35 36.53
N CYS A 32 -39.69 52.79 35.31
CA CYS A 32 -39.97 53.34 33.95
C CYS A 32 -39.74 54.83 33.54
N ARG A 33 -39.14 55.04 32.33
CA ARG A 33 -39.56 55.97 31.22
C ARG A 33 -38.63 55.77 29.99
N LEU A 34 -39.07 55.23 28.84
CA LEU A 34 -39.94 55.74 27.76
C LEU A 34 -39.18 56.47 26.62
N PHE A 35 -39.03 55.83 25.44
CA PHE A 35 -39.79 56.14 24.20
C PHE A 35 -39.33 55.26 23.01
N ALA A 36 -40.23 55.00 22.06
CA ALA A 36 -39.96 54.30 20.80
C ALA A 36 -40.69 55.01 19.64
N ILE A 37 -40.05 55.10 18.46
CA ILE A 37 -40.66 55.63 17.22
C ILE A 37 -40.28 54.74 16.02
N ARG A 38 -41.16 54.74 15.01
CA ARG A 38 -41.27 53.78 13.89
C ARG A 38 -40.37 54.09 12.67
N THR A 39 -40.29 53.07 11.81
CA THR A 39 -39.92 53.04 10.38
C THR A 39 -40.57 54.10 9.48
N THR A 40 -39.87 54.57 8.42
CA THR A 40 -40.17 54.23 6.99
C THR A 40 -39.20 54.83 5.93
N CYS A 41 -38.93 54.02 4.89
CA CYS A 41 -38.59 54.26 3.48
C CYS A 41 -38.26 55.66 2.88
N SER A 42 -37.25 55.72 1.98
CA SER A 42 -37.39 56.11 0.54
C SER A 42 -36.31 57.04 -0.10
N SER A 43 -35.43 56.42 -0.91
CA SER A 43 -35.01 56.85 -2.27
C SER A 43 -33.83 57.83 -2.57
N ARG A 44 -32.93 57.29 -3.42
CA ARG A 44 -32.27 57.86 -4.63
C ARG A 44 -31.11 58.90 -4.58
N LYS A 45 -29.92 58.35 -4.87
CA LYS A 45 -28.87 58.82 -5.82
C LYS A 45 -28.16 60.17 -5.57
N VAL A 46 -26.82 60.13 -5.46
CA VAL A 46 -25.87 60.58 -6.52
C VAL A 46 -24.40 60.23 -6.15
N ARG A 47 -23.55 60.09 -7.17
CA ARG A 47 -22.13 59.67 -7.13
C ARG A 47 -21.20 60.63 -6.36
N ARG A 48 -20.17 60.08 -5.69
CA ARG A 48 -18.75 60.48 -5.92
C ARG A 48 -17.74 59.48 -5.33
N ARG A 49 -16.76 59.07 -6.14
CA ARG A 49 -15.55 58.36 -5.68
C ARG A 49 -14.74 59.27 -4.75
N ARG A 50 -14.26 58.75 -3.61
CA ARG A 50 -13.06 59.26 -2.93
C ARG A 50 -12.09 58.11 -2.69
N LYS A 51 -10.90 58.20 -3.29
CA LYS A 51 -9.76 57.35 -2.95
C LYS A 51 -9.29 57.76 -1.56
N LEU A 52 -9.15 56.80 -0.64
CA LEU A 52 -8.34 56.99 0.57
C LEU A 52 -6.96 56.37 0.29
N CYS A 53 -5.97 57.24 0.13
CA CYS A 53 -4.57 56.85 0.05
C CYS A 53 -3.99 56.95 1.46
N VAL A 54 -3.62 55.81 2.05
CA VAL A 54 -2.80 55.80 3.26
C VAL A 54 -1.34 55.82 2.80
N LYS A 55 -0.62 56.88 3.16
CA LYS A 55 0.82 57.00 2.88
C LYS A 55 1.61 56.12 3.84
N ASN A 56 2.40 55.19 3.31
CA ASN A 56 3.49 54.57 4.08
C ASN A 56 4.57 55.62 4.34
N VAL A 57 4.86 55.90 5.61
CA VAL A 57 5.99 56.73 6.04
C VAL A 57 7.15 55.81 6.41
N ALA A 58 7.85 55.30 5.40
CA ALA A 58 9.07 54.50 5.56
C ALA A 58 9.94 54.52 4.28
N SER A 59 10.09 55.68 3.66
CA SER A 59 11.06 55.90 2.57
C SER A 59 11.75 57.24 2.79
N ASP A 60 12.88 57.21 3.52
CA ASP A 60 14.08 58.04 3.27
C ASP A 60 15.09 57.88 4.41
N LYS A 61 15.99 56.91 4.22
CA LYS A 61 17.38 56.87 4.72
C LYS A 61 18.06 55.60 4.19
N ARG A 62 18.43 55.61 2.91
CA ARG A 62 19.52 54.74 2.44
C ARG A 62 20.81 55.23 3.10
N LYS A 63 21.15 54.65 4.25
CA LYS A 63 22.56 54.48 4.59
C LYS A 63 23.04 53.27 3.79
N GLU A 64 24.08 53.46 3.00
CA GLU A 64 24.85 52.36 2.45
C GLU A 64 25.52 51.64 3.62
N LEU A 65 24.86 50.57 4.10
CA LEU A 65 25.57 49.51 4.78
C LEU A 65 26.39 48.82 3.69
N GLN A 66 27.68 49.16 3.62
CA GLN A 66 28.66 48.23 3.10
C GLN A 66 28.61 47.00 4.01
N GLU A 67 27.84 45.99 3.60
CA GLU A 67 28.04 44.65 4.11
C GLU A 67 29.51 44.31 3.86
N PRO A 68 30.28 43.90 4.89
CA PRO A 68 31.60 43.39 4.63
C PRO A 68 31.41 42.16 3.75
N VAL A 69 31.96 42.22 2.54
CA VAL A 69 32.18 41.04 1.72
C VAL A 69 33.24 40.23 2.45
N THR A 70 32.81 39.44 3.44
CA THR A 70 33.58 38.34 3.97
C THR A 70 33.75 37.36 2.83
N GLU A 71 34.92 37.44 2.20
CA GLU A 71 35.47 36.47 1.29
C GLU A 71 35.12 35.06 1.77
N GLN A 72 34.60 34.26 0.83
CA GLN A 72 34.50 32.80 0.84
C GLN A 72 34.88 32.10 2.17
N GLY A 73 34.06 32.32 3.21
CA GLY A 73 34.08 31.48 4.41
C GLY A 73 33.67 30.08 3.98
N SER A 74 34.65 29.18 3.91
CA SER A 74 34.44 27.77 3.57
C SER A 74 33.37 27.16 4.47
N LEU A 75 32.23 26.78 3.90
CA LEU A 75 31.27 25.86 4.53
C LEU A 75 31.82 24.42 4.53
N ASP A 76 33.11 24.28 4.81
CA ASP A 76 33.83 23.02 4.90
C ASP A 76 33.49 22.35 6.24
N LYS A 77 32.77 21.22 6.13
CA LYS A 77 32.75 20.11 7.10
C LYS A 77 32.80 20.48 8.59
N PHE A 78 31.83 21.25 9.08
CA PHE A 78 31.47 21.14 10.51
C PHE A 78 30.58 19.89 10.70
N MET A 79 31.19 18.71 10.68
CA MET A 79 30.54 17.49 11.16
C MET A 79 30.41 17.62 12.68
N PRO A 80 29.20 17.59 13.26
CA PRO A 80 29.03 17.80 14.69
C PRO A 80 29.65 16.64 15.50
N ASP A 81 30.48 17.01 16.47
CA ASP A 81 31.11 16.09 17.42
C ASP A 81 30.13 15.69 18.55
N SER A 82 30.54 14.75 19.41
CA SER A 82 29.71 14.30 20.53
C SER A 82 29.36 15.43 21.51
N THR A 83 30.26 16.41 21.71
CA THR A 83 30.06 17.54 22.64
C THR A 83 28.99 18.51 22.12
N SER A 84 29.05 18.92 20.85
CA SER A 84 28.03 19.77 20.23
C SER A 84 26.67 19.07 20.15
N ILE A 85 26.64 17.75 19.87
CA ILE A 85 25.41 16.96 19.90
C ILE A 85 24.83 16.88 21.33
N THR A 86 25.63 16.58 22.36
CA THR A 86 25.16 16.61 23.76
C THR A 86 24.55 17.97 24.10
N SER A 87 25.11 19.05 23.57
CA SER A 87 24.64 20.42 23.81
C SER A 87 23.32 20.71 23.07
N SER A 88 23.18 20.23 21.83
CA SER A 88 21.94 20.31 21.05
C SER A 88 20.80 19.49 21.68
N ILE A 89 21.07 18.26 22.17
CA ILE A 89 20.07 17.45 22.87
C ILE A 89 19.62 18.16 24.16
N LYS A 90 20.54 18.71 24.96
CA LYS A 90 20.17 19.51 26.15
C LYS A 90 19.33 20.73 25.77
N TYR A 91 19.72 21.44 24.71
CA TYR A 91 18.98 22.60 24.22
C TYR A 91 17.52 22.24 23.89
N HIS A 92 17.25 21.18 23.13
CA HIS A 92 15.86 20.79 22.85
C HIS A 92 15.11 20.31 24.11
N ALA A 93 15.78 19.61 25.02
CA ALA A 93 15.20 19.17 26.29
C ALA A 93 14.76 20.34 27.22
N GLU A 94 15.33 21.54 27.04
CA GLU A 94 15.07 22.75 27.84
C GLU A 94 14.22 23.79 27.09
N PHE A 95 14.48 24.00 25.79
CA PHE A 95 13.90 25.08 24.96
C PHE A 95 12.89 24.60 23.90
N SER A 96 12.75 23.29 23.71
CA SER A 96 11.64 22.64 22.96
C SER A 96 10.83 21.67 23.84
N PRO A 97 10.48 21.99 25.11
CA PRO A 97 10.02 20.98 26.06
C PRO A 97 8.59 20.49 25.79
N VAL A 98 8.47 19.17 25.60
CA VAL A 98 7.18 18.43 25.61
C VAL A 98 6.84 17.89 27.01
N PHE A 99 7.81 17.93 27.94
CA PHE A 99 7.73 17.35 29.30
C PHE A 99 8.21 18.35 30.36
N SER A 100 7.81 18.14 31.62
CA SER A 100 8.29 18.93 32.76
C SER A 100 9.83 18.95 32.87
N PRO A 101 10.45 20.02 33.42
CA PRO A 101 11.88 20.22 33.34
C PRO A 101 12.71 19.25 34.20
N GLU A 102 12.16 18.78 35.34
CA GLU A 102 12.93 18.18 36.45
C GLU A 102 13.57 16.82 36.13
N LYS A 103 13.04 16.11 35.12
CA LYS A 103 13.50 14.77 34.74
C LYS A 103 13.96 14.73 33.29
N PHE A 104 14.92 13.85 33.01
CA PHE A 104 15.36 13.48 31.66
C PHE A 104 15.22 11.95 31.46
N GLU A 105 13.98 11.47 31.53
CA GLU A 105 13.61 10.07 31.26
C GLU A 105 13.69 9.75 29.76
N LEU A 106 13.70 8.45 29.41
CA LEU A 106 13.92 7.96 28.04
C LEU A 106 13.01 8.62 26.98
N SER A 107 11.74 8.88 27.30
CA SER A 107 10.79 9.56 26.39
C SER A 107 11.23 10.99 26.06
N LYS A 108 11.62 11.78 27.06
CA LYS A 108 12.15 13.14 26.87
C LYS A 108 13.49 13.11 26.14
N ALA A 109 14.34 12.12 26.42
CA ALA A 109 15.59 11.90 25.70
C ALA A 109 15.34 11.58 24.22
N PHE A 110 14.33 10.78 23.89
CA PHE A 110 13.92 10.51 22.50
C PHE A 110 13.49 11.79 21.77
N PHE A 111 12.54 12.55 22.30
CA PHE A 111 12.06 13.78 21.64
C PHE A 111 13.22 14.77 21.40
N ALA A 112 14.02 15.06 22.44
CA ALA A 112 15.15 15.97 22.32
C ALA A 112 16.25 15.49 21.34
N THR A 113 16.45 14.17 21.24
CA THR A 113 17.39 13.59 20.25
C THR A 113 16.82 13.65 18.83
N ALA A 114 15.53 13.36 18.65
CA ALA A 114 14.87 13.44 17.36
C ALA A 114 14.87 14.88 16.80
N GLU A 115 14.65 15.88 17.66
CA GLU A 115 14.74 17.29 17.30
C GLU A 115 16.16 17.72 16.94
N SER A 116 17.17 17.31 17.73
CA SER A 116 18.60 17.51 17.43
C SER A 116 19.02 16.92 16.07
N VAL A 117 18.51 15.73 15.73
CA VAL A 117 18.72 15.13 14.40
C VAL A 117 17.98 15.92 13.31
N ARG A 118 16.74 16.35 13.58
CA ARG A 118 15.89 17.10 12.65
C ARG A 118 16.47 18.45 12.25
N ASP A 119 17.24 19.13 13.10
CA ASP A 119 17.95 20.36 12.69
C ASP A 119 18.84 20.12 11.46
N ASN A 120 19.62 19.03 11.45
CA ASN A 120 20.44 18.63 10.32
C ASN A 120 19.58 18.27 9.08
N LEU A 121 18.44 17.61 9.30
CA LEU A 121 17.50 17.30 8.23
C LEU A 121 16.87 18.57 7.62
N ILE A 122 16.55 19.58 8.43
CA ILE A 122 16.01 20.87 7.98
C ILE A 122 17.03 21.62 7.12
N ILE A 123 18.29 21.67 7.56
CA ILE A 123 19.39 22.30 6.80
C ILE A 123 19.53 21.65 5.41
N ASN A 124 19.60 20.33 5.37
CA ASN A 124 19.78 19.59 4.11
C ASN A 124 18.51 19.59 3.23
N TRP A 125 17.31 19.53 3.81
CA TRP A 125 16.05 19.65 3.08
C TRP A 125 15.90 21.04 2.44
N ASN A 126 16.22 22.11 3.17
CA ASN A 126 16.19 23.48 2.64
C ASN A 126 17.20 23.68 1.49
N ALA A 127 18.40 23.09 1.61
CA ALA A 127 19.40 23.11 0.54
C ALA A 127 18.91 22.35 -0.70
N THR A 128 18.38 21.13 -0.52
CA THR A 128 17.80 20.28 -1.57
C THR A 128 16.65 21.00 -2.30
N TYR A 129 15.71 21.57 -1.54
CA TYR A 129 14.57 22.33 -2.05
C TYR A 129 15.04 23.51 -2.91
N THR A 130 15.91 24.36 -2.35
CA THR A 130 16.43 25.56 -3.03
C THR A 130 17.18 25.21 -4.31
N TYR A 131 17.94 24.10 -4.30
CA TYR A 131 18.63 23.62 -5.48
C TYR A 131 17.67 23.14 -6.58
N TYR A 132 16.66 22.35 -6.23
CA TYR A 132 15.65 21.87 -7.18
C TYR A 132 14.80 23.01 -7.77
N GLU A 133 14.47 24.05 -6.97
CA GLU A 133 13.86 25.29 -7.48
C GLU A 133 14.80 26.01 -8.46
N LYS A 134 16.05 26.27 -8.07
CA LYS A 134 17.04 27.01 -8.89
C LYS A 134 17.39 26.31 -10.20
N LYS A 135 17.45 24.98 -10.20
CA LYS A 135 17.78 24.17 -11.38
C LYS A 135 16.57 23.86 -12.28
N ASN A 136 15.34 24.04 -11.78
CA ASN A 136 14.10 23.62 -12.46
C ASN A 136 14.21 22.20 -13.07
N VAL A 137 14.63 21.25 -12.23
CA VAL A 137 14.79 19.84 -12.58
C VAL A 137 13.45 19.19 -12.93
N LYS A 138 13.47 18.19 -13.82
CA LYS A 138 12.34 17.26 -13.92
C LYS A 138 12.22 16.52 -12.60
N GLN A 139 11.03 16.48 -12.02
CA GLN A 139 10.79 15.90 -10.70
C GLN A 139 9.71 14.82 -10.76
N ALA A 140 9.99 13.67 -10.14
CA ALA A 140 9.03 12.58 -10.01
C ALA A 140 8.21 12.70 -8.72
N TYR A 141 6.94 12.31 -8.78
CA TYR A 141 6.02 12.34 -7.65
C TYR A 141 5.37 10.98 -7.49
N TYR A 142 5.71 10.29 -6.40
CA TYR A 142 5.21 8.96 -6.09
C TYR A 142 3.94 9.08 -5.25
N MET A 143 2.80 8.66 -5.80
CA MET A 143 1.49 8.78 -5.19
C MET A 143 1.10 7.47 -4.53
N SER A 144 0.93 7.43 -3.20
CA SER A 144 0.50 6.21 -2.52
C SER A 144 -0.36 6.46 -1.29
N MET A 145 -1.33 5.56 -1.09
CA MET A 145 -2.15 5.49 0.11
C MET A 145 -1.41 4.95 1.34
N GLU A 146 -0.22 4.36 1.17
CA GLU A 146 0.56 3.79 2.27
C GLU A 146 2.03 4.21 2.23
N TYR A 147 2.60 4.49 3.42
CA TYR A 147 4.03 4.56 3.68
C TYR A 147 4.35 3.89 5.02
N LEU A 148 4.86 2.67 5.00
CA LEU A 148 5.44 2.05 6.21
C LEU A 148 6.84 2.61 6.45
N GLN A 149 6.94 3.85 6.92
CA GLN A 149 8.22 4.48 7.26
C GLN A 149 8.94 3.72 8.37
N GLY A 150 8.20 3.33 9.41
CA GLY A 150 8.74 2.79 10.66
C GLY A 150 9.39 3.89 11.51
N ARG A 151 10.21 3.48 12.49
CA ARG A 151 11.07 4.39 13.26
C ARG A 151 12.10 5.08 12.36
N ALA A 152 12.32 6.37 12.54
CA ALA A 152 13.25 7.18 11.74
C ALA A 152 14.61 7.40 12.42
N LEU A 153 14.70 7.41 13.76
CA LEU A 153 15.89 7.89 14.49
C LEU A 153 17.20 7.23 14.02
N LEU A 154 17.28 5.90 14.07
CA LEU A 154 18.49 5.16 13.70
C LEU A 154 18.82 5.28 12.21
N ASN A 155 17.82 5.46 11.34
CA ASN A 155 18.03 5.61 9.90
C ASN A 155 18.51 7.02 9.55
N ALA A 156 17.97 8.06 10.19
CA ALA A 156 18.42 9.42 10.01
C ALA A 156 19.85 9.62 10.52
N ILE A 157 20.15 9.15 11.74
CA ILE A 157 21.51 9.17 12.31
C ILE A 157 22.48 8.36 11.44
N GLY A 158 22.07 7.19 10.94
CA GLY A 158 22.89 6.34 10.09
C GLY A 158 23.18 6.95 8.71
N ASN A 159 22.17 7.53 8.05
CA ASN A 159 22.30 8.18 6.74
C ASN A 159 23.19 9.44 6.81
N LEU A 160 23.10 10.20 7.92
CA LEU A 160 23.98 11.33 8.23
C LEU A 160 25.40 10.93 8.69
N GLN A 161 25.68 9.64 8.87
CA GLN A 161 26.94 9.10 9.41
C GLN A 161 27.30 9.55 10.86
N LEU A 162 26.29 9.85 11.69
CA LEU A 162 26.50 10.38 13.05
C LEU A 162 26.28 9.34 14.18
N SER A 163 26.22 8.04 13.86
CA SER A 163 25.93 6.98 14.84
C SER A 163 26.88 6.92 16.03
N GLY A 164 28.18 7.10 15.81
CA GLY A 164 29.18 7.18 16.88
C GLY A 164 28.96 8.40 17.78
N PRO A 165 29.01 9.63 17.22
CA PRO A 165 28.75 10.87 17.95
C PRO A 165 27.44 10.90 18.75
N TYR A 166 26.30 10.47 18.18
CA TYR A 166 25.03 10.40 18.94
C TYR A 166 25.04 9.35 20.05
N ALA A 167 25.63 8.18 19.83
CA ALA A 167 25.73 7.16 20.86
C ALA A 167 26.62 7.62 22.03
N GLU A 168 27.68 8.39 21.76
CA GLU A 168 28.50 9.00 22.80
C GLU A 168 27.79 10.14 23.52
N ALA A 169 27.13 11.02 22.76
CA ALA A 169 26.39 12.14 23.31
C ALA A 169 25.28 11.70 24.28
N LEU A 170 24.59 10.60 23.97
CA LEU A 170 23.59 9.98 24.86
C LEU A 170 24.22 9.32 26.09
N ARG A 171 25.37 8.63 25.96
CA ARG A 171 26.11 8.09 27.13
C ARG A 171 26.50 9.20 28.11
N ASN A 172 26.95 10.35 27.59
CA ASN A 172 27.27 11.54 28.40
C ASN A 172 26.03 12.15 29.09
N LEU A 173 24.82 11.80 28.64
CA LEU A 173 23.53 12.18 29.23
C LEU A 173 22.89 11.05 30.07
N GLY A 174 23.61 9.94 30.30
CA GLY A 174 23.14 8.80 31.11
C GLY A 174 22.24 7.79 30.37
N HIS A 175 22.18 7.83 29.04
CA HIS A 175 21.29 7.00 28.22
C HIS A 175 22.03 6.16 27.16
N ASN A 176 21.37 5.11 26.66
CA ASN A 176 21.82 4.33 25.51
C ASN A 176 20.97 4.68 24.28
N LEU A 177 21.61 4.76 23.10
CA LEU A 177 20.92 5.01 21.83
C LEU A 177 19.88 3.92 21.48
N GLU A 178 20.11 2.65 21.83
CA GLU A 178 19.15 1.57 21.59
C GLU A 178 17.88 1.75 22.45
N ASP A 179 18.03 2.09 23.74
CA ASP A 179 16.91 2.32 24.67
C ASP A 179 16.09 3.57 24.29
N VAL A 180 16.77 4.63 23.84
CA VAL A 180 16.15 5.87 23.33
C VAL A 180 15.41 5.60 22.02
N ALA A 181 16.00 4.86 21.08
CA ALA A 181 15.34 4.45 19.84
C ALA A 181 14.16 3.50 20.06
N ASN A 182 14.11 2.77 21.18
CA ASN A 182 12.98 1.93 21.56
C ASN A 182 11.79 2.70 22.14
N GLN A 183 11.92 4.01 22.40
CA GLN A 183 10.78 4.88 22.75
C GLN A 183 10.03 5.42 21.52
N GLU A 184 10.65 5.37 20.33
CA GLU A 184 10.06 5.92 19.11
C GLU A 184 8.89 5.04 18.62
N PRO A 185 7.67 5.57 18.46
CA PRO A 185 6.57 4.82 17.85
C PRO A 185 6.77 4.69 16.33
N ASP A 186 6.39 3.54 15.75
CA ASP A 186 6.27 3.42 14.30
C ASP A 186 5.23 4.44 13.78
N ALA A 187 5.61 5.22 12.76
CA ALA A 187 4.66 6.11 12.09
C ALA A 187 3.58 5.28 11.38
N ALA A 188 2.34 5.35 11.87
CA ALA A 188 1.23 4.50 11.44
C ALA A 188 0.60 4.97 10.11
N LEU A 189 1.44 5.07 9.08
CA LEU A 189 1.11 5.64 7.76
C LEU A 189 0.93 4.56 6.67
N GLY A 190 0.98 3.27 7.02
CA GLY A 190 0.88 2.14 6.09
C GLY A 190 0.54 0.82 6.80
N ASN A 191 0.49 -0.27 6.05
CA ASN A 191 0.10 -1.61 6.51
C ASN A 191 0.96 -2.73 5.88
N GLY A 192 1.15 -2.71 4.56
CA GLY A 192 1.64 -3.86 3.80
C GLY A 192 2.93 -3.62 3.00
N GLY A 193 3.21 -4.60 2.12
CA GLY A 193 4.34 -4.53 1.19
C GLY A 193 4.32 -3.29 0.31
N LEU A 194 3.12 -2.83 -0.09
CA LEU A 194 2.88 -1.62 -0.89
C LEU A 194 3.50 -0.38 -0.21
N GLY A 195 3.13 -0.12 1.04
CA GLY A 195 3.66 1.02 1.80
C GLY A 195 5.14 0.89 2.16
N ARG A 196 5.64 -0.33 2.36
CA ARG A 196 7.07 -0.54 2.66
C ARG A 196 7.94 -0.39 1.43
N LEU A 197 7.45 -0.78 0.24
CA LEU A 197 8.09 -0.53 -1.04
C LEU A 197 8.22 0.99 -1.27
N ALA A 198 7.11 1.72 -1.16
CA ALA A 198 7.10 3.19 -1.27
C ALA A 198 8.13 3.85 -0.34
N SER A 199 8.24 3.36 0.90
CA SER A 199 9.20 3.88 1.88
C SER A 199 10.66 3.47 1.62
N CYS A 200 10.91 2.31 0.99
CA CYS A 200 12.24 1.94 0.50
C CYS A 200 12.64 2.77 -0.74
N PHE A 201 11.69 3.04 -1.63
CA PHE A 201 11.89 3.88 -2.81
C PHE A 201 12.32 5.29 -2.44
N LEU A 202 11.72 5.92 -1.42
CA LEU A 202 12.15 7.25 -0.98
C LEU A 202 13.60 7.27 -0.45
N ASP A 203 14.00 6.28 0.35
CA ASP A 203 15.39 6.17 0.84
C ASP A 203 16.40 5.96 -0.31
N SER A 204 16.05 5.16 -1.32
CA SER A 204 16.84 5.00 -2.56
C SER A 204 16.88 6.26 -3.41
N LEU A 205 15.75 6.94 -3.62
CA LEU A 205 15.68 8.21 -4.35
C LEU A 205 16.56 9.30 -3.70
N ALA A 206 16.54 9.39 -2.37
CA ALA A 206 17.39 10.32 -1.63
C ALA A 206 18.87 9.96 -1.78
N THR A 207 19.24 8.69 -1.55
CA THR A 207 20.62 8.19 -1.59
C THR A 207 21.24 8.34 -2.98
N LEU A 208 20.48 8.04 -4.04
CA LEU A 208 20.90 8.17 -5.43
C LEU A 208 20.79 9.61 -5.98
N ASN A 209 20.43 10.57 -5.15
CA ASN A 209 20.31 12.00 -5.48
C ASN A 209 19.24 12.31 -6.55
N TYR A 210 18.22 11.49 -6.70
CA TYR A 210 17.16 11.73 -7.68
C TYR A 210 16.17 12.81 -7.21
N PRO A 211 15.76 13.74 -8.10
CA PRO A 211 14.70 14.69 -7.81
C PRO A 211 13.34 14.00 -7.82
N ALA A 212 12.93 13.50 -6.66
CA ALA A 212 11.62 12.88 -6.48
C ALA A 212 11.06 13.09 -5.08
N TRP A 213 9.74 13.15 -4.93
CA TRP A 213 9.01 13.25 -3.66
C TRP A 213 7.95 12.16 -3.54
N GLY A 214 7.61 11.78 -2.31
CA GLY A 214 6.43 10.97 -2.00
C GLY A 214 5.24 11.84 -1.57
N TYR A 215 4.03 11.46 -1.95
CA TYR A 215 2.77 12.02 -1.48
C TYR A 215 1.88 10.95 -0.85
N GLY A 216 1.28 11.27 0.29
CA GLY A 216 0.35 10.41 1.03
C GLY A 216 -0.60 11.20 1.95
N LEU A 217 -1.39 10.48 2.77
CA LEU A 217 -2.25 11.07 3.80
C LEU A 217 -1.65 10.89 5.20
N ARG A 218 -1.87 11.87 6.09
CA ARG A 218 -1.38 11.84 7.49
C ARG A 218 -2.36 11.10 8.40
N TYR A 219 -2.40 9.77 8.32
CA TYR A 219 -3.33 8.95 9.11
C TYR A 219 -3.09 9.08 10.62
N LYS A 220 -4.15 9.37 11.37
CA LYS A 220 -4.08 9.59 12.82
C LYS A 220 -3.94 8.30 13.60
N TYR A 221 -4.72 7.27 13.24
CA TYR A 221 -4.84 6.01 13.98
C TYR A 221 -4.37 4.79 13.17
N GLY A 222 -3.76 5.02 12.00
CA GLY A 222 -3.24 3.98 11.11
C GLY A 222 -4.30 3.01 10.62
N LEU A 223 -3.95 1.72 10.50
CA LEU A 223 -4.92 0.66 10.28
C LEU A 223 -5.54 0.24 11.62
N PHE A 224 -4.72 -0.36 12.50
CA PHE A 224 -4.95 -0.60 13.92
C PHE A 224 -3.67 -1.17 14.55
N LYS A 225 -3.50 -0.95 15.85
CA LYS A 225 -2.58 -1.68 16.73
C LYS A 225 -3.16 -3.05 17.04
N GLN A 226 -2.36 -4.11 16.89
CA GLN A 226 -2.82 -5.48 17.14
C GLN A 226 -2.56 -5.86 18.60
N LEU A 227 -3.61 -6.28 19.31
CA LEU A 227 -3.48 -7.00 20.56
C LEU A 227 -3.78 -8.49 20.34
N ILE A 228 -3.14 -9.34 21.15
CA ILE A 228 -3.41 -10.78 21.19
C ILE A 228 -3.94 -11.10 22.59
N THR A 229 -5.18 -11.56 22.65
CA THR A 229 -5.86 -11.98 23.88
C THR A 229 -6.20 -13.46 23.82
N LYS A 230 -6.82 -14.00 24.88
CA LYS A 230 -7.33 -15.38 24.91
C LYS A 230 -8.33 -15.68 23.78
N ASP A 231 -8.97 -14.65 23.22
CA ASP A 231 -10.01 -14.74 22.19
C ASP A 231 -9.43 -14.54 20.78
N GLY A 232 -8.14 -14.22 20.66
CA GLY A 232 -7.40 -14.10 19.40
C GLY A 232 -6.92 -12.67 19.16
N GLN A 233 -7.09 -12.18 17.92
CA GLN A 233 -6.77 -10.80 17.57
C GLN A 233 -7.85 -9.82 18.04
N GLU A 234 -7.42 -8.75 18.72
CA GLU A 234 -8.20 -7.54 18.98
C GLU A 234 -7.53 -6.32 18.34
N GLU A 235 -8.34 -5.37 17.87
CA GLU A 235 -7.90 -4.18 17.15
C GLU A 235 -8.07 -2.91 18.00
N VAL A 236 -7.02 -2.12 18.16
CA VAL A 236 -7.03 -0.84 18.90
C VAL A 236 -6.51 0.29 17.99
N ALA A 237 -6.95 1.52 18.18
CA ALA A 237 -6.40 2.67 17.45
C ALA A 237 -4.91 2.91 17.78
N GLU A 238 -4.10 3.25 16.78
CA GLU A 238 -2.69 3.62 17.00
C GLU A 238 -2.58 5.00 17.67
N SER A 239 -1.66 5.17 18.61
CA SER A 239 -1.46 6.39 19.41
C SER A 239 -0.28 7.26 18.98
N TRP A 240 0.35 6.99 17.83
CA TRP A 240 1.64 7.56 17.40
C TRP A 240 1.70 9.09 17.28
N LEU A 241 0.55 9.78 17.27
CA LEU A 241 0.44 11.24 17.21
C LEU A 241 -0.10 11.91 18.48
N GLU A 242 -0.29 11.18 19.59
CA GLU A 242 -0.83 11.76 20.83
C GLU A 242 0.08 12.85 21.43
N MET A 243 1.40 12.69 21.32
CA MET A 243 2.41 13.69 21.71
C MET A 243 2.93 14.51 20.53
N GLY A 244 2.31 14.38 19.34
CA GLY A 244 2.86 14.84 18.08
C GLY A 244 3.98 13.93 17.55
N ASN A 245 4.49 14.26 16.36
CA ASN A 245 5.58 13.56 15.68
C ASN A 245 6.77 14.51 15.56
N PRO A 246 7.94 14.24 16.19
CA PRO A 246 9.07 15.15 16.13
C PRO A 246 9.68 15.28 14.73
N TRP A 247 9.41 14.36 13.80
CA TRP A 247 10.04 14.34 12.47
C TRP A 247 9.39 15.23 11.41
N GLU A 248 8.13 15.63 11.61
CA GLU A 248 7.37 16.37 10.59
C GLU A 248 7.51 17.89 10.72
N ILE A 249 7.24 18.60 9.62
CA ILE A 249 7.26 20.06 9.54
C ILE A 249 5.94 20.50 8.90
N VAL A 250 5.06 21.11 9.69
CA VAL A 250 3.81 21.68 9.17
C VAL A 250 4.09 22.88 8.26
N ARG A 251 3.40 22.95 7.12
CA ARG A 251 3.48 24.05 6.15
C ARG A 251 2.15 24.78 6.08
N HIS A 252 1.94 25.75 6.98
CA HIS A 252 0.69 26.50 7.07
C HIS A 252 0.39 27.35 5.82
N ASP A 253 1.42 27.72 5.06
CA ASP A 253 1.36 28.38 3.76
C ASP A 253 0.96 27.44 2.61
N VAL A 254 1.13 26.13 2.78
CA VAL A 254 0.79 25.10 1.78
C VAL A 254 -0.53 24.44 2.17
N SER A 255 -1.63 25.07 1.75
CA SER A 255 -2.98 24.57 1.94
C SER A 255 -3.81 24.65 0.66
N TYR A 256 -4.46 23.56 0.27
CA TYR A 256 -5.26 23.47 -0.95
C TYR A 256 -6.72 23.14 -0.66
N PRO A 257 -7.68 23.77 -1.35
CA PRO A 257 -9.10 23.43 -1.23
C PRO A 257 -9.37 22.10 -1.94
N ILE A 258 -10.18 21.26 -1.30
CA ILE A 258 -10.69 20.00 -1.86
C ILE A 258 -12.22 20.05 -1.78
N LYS A 259 -12.88 19.73 -2.89
CA LYS A 259 -14.34 19.74 -3.02
C LYS A 259 -14.89 18.32 -3.11
N PHE A 260 -16.10 18.12 -2.59
CA PHE A 260 -16.92 16.93 -2.81
C PHE A 260 -18.38 17.33 -3.10
N TYR A 261 -19.12 16.47 -3.79
CA TYR A 261 -20.50 16.73 -4.22
C TYR A 261 -20.63 18.02 -5.05
N GLY A 262 -21.80 18.66 -5.04
CA GLY A 262 -22.08 19.83 -5.86
C GLY A 262 -22.48 19.45 -7.28
N GLU A 263 -22.35 20.39 -8.22
CA GLU A 263 -22.85 20.24 -9.59
C GLU A 263 -21.94 20.94 -10.60
N VAL A 264 -22.07 20.56 -11.88
CA VAL A 264 -21.33 21.20 -12.98
C VAL A 264 -22.26 22.16 -13.72
N ILE A 265 -21.94 23.45 -13.67
CA ILE A 265 -22.59 24.47 -14.49
C ILE A 265 -21.75 24.78 -15.73
N SER A 266 -22.41 25.28 -16.77
CA SER A 266 -21.76 25.74 -18.00
C SER A 266 -21.81 27.26 -18.06
N GLY A 267 -20.66 27.91 -18.28
CA GLY A 267 -20.57 29.35 -18.48
C GLY A 267 -20.97 29.79 -19.90
N GLU A 268 -21.13 31.10 -20.10
CA GLU A 268 -21.58 31.71 -21.37
C GLU A 268 -20.72 31.36 -22.59
N ASN A 269 -19.44 31.02 -22.35
CA ASN A 269 -18.46 30.60 -23.36
C ASN A 269 -18.30 29.08 -23.49
N GLY A 270 -19.20 28.28 -22.90
CA GLY A 270 -19.13 26.82 -22.89
C GLY A 270 -18.15 26.23 -21.86
N SER A 271 -17.40 27.05 -21.10
CA SER A 271 -16.54 26.55 -20.03
C SER A 271 -17.33 25.84 -18.92
N LYS A 272 -16.77 24.79 -18.36
CA LYS A 272 -17.38 24.03 -17.26
C LYS A 272 -16.86 24.54 -15.91
N GLN A 273 -17.74 24.66 -14.92
CA GLN A 273 -17.38 25.04 -13.56
C GLN A 273 -18.05 24.12 -12.54
N TRP A 274 -17.27 23.58 -11.60
CA TRP A 274 -17.77 22.71 -10.53
C TRP A 274 -18.10 23.53 -9.28
N VAL A 275 -19.39 23.74 -9.03
CA VAL A 275 -19.93 24.66 -8.02
C VAL A 275 -20.68 23.95 -6.90
N GLY A 276 -21.01 24.67 -5.83
CA GLY A 276 -21.62 24.09 -4.62
C GLY A 276 -20.71 23.08 -3.93
N GLY A 277 -21.34 22.09 -3.28
CA GLY A 277 -20.69 20.96 -2.63
C GLY A 277 -20.11 21.25 -1.24
N GLU A 278 -19.57 20.19 -0.63
CA GLU A 278 -18.74 20.24 0.57
C GLU A 278 -17.33 20.72 0.20
N ASN A 279 -16.74 21.60 1.01
CA ASN A 279 -15.40 22.12 0.77
C ASN A 279 -14.55 21.95 2.05
N ILE A 280 -13.41 21.28 1.90
CA ILE A 280 -12.42 21.10 2.97
C ILE A 280 -11.06 21.67 2.54
N THR A 281 -10.12 21.73 3.48
CA THR A 281 -8.73 22.16 3.24
C THR A 281 -7.77 21.01 3.57
N ALA A 282 -6.90 20.66 2.62
CA ALA A 282 -5.75 19.80 2.85
C ALA A 282 -4.53 20.68 3.20
N VAL A 283 -3.87 20.40 4.33
CA VAL A 283 -2.65 21.09 4.80
C VAL A 283 -1.46 20.14 4.72
N ALA A 284 -0.32 20.63 4.20
CA ALA A 284 0.88 19.81 4.08
C ALA A 284 1.67 19.69 5.40
N TYR A 285 2.13 18.47 5.65
CA TYR A 285 3.13 18.11 6.65
C TYR A 285 4.28 17.44 5.91
N ASP A 286 5.47 18.04 5.97
CA ASP A 286 6.68 17.54 5.31
C ASP A 286 7.46 16.64 6.27
N VAL A 287 7.78 15.42 5.84
CA VAL A 287 8.69 14.49 6.53
C VAL A 287 9.97 14.38 5.68
N PRO A 288 11.10 14.97 6.13
CA PRO A 288 12.37 14.90 5.40
C PRO A 288 12.89 13.46 5.30
N ILE A 289 13.37 13.07 4.12
CA ILE A 289 13.97 11.75 3.87
C ILE A 289 15.45 11.94 3.51
N PRO A 290 16.40 11.73 4.44
CA PRO A 290 17.83 11.88 4.18
C PRO A 290 18.37 10.71 3.35
N GLY A 291 19.21 10.99 2.35
CA GLY A 291 19.97 9.98 1.62
C GLY A 291 21.22 9.54 2.38
N TYR A 292 21.65 8.29 2.20
CA TYR A 292 22.85 7.77 2.82
C TYR A 292 24.12 8.37 2.20
N LYS A 293 25.03 8.90 3.04
CA LYS A 293 26.30 9.54 2.62
C LYS A 293 26.13 10.69 1.60
N THR A 294 24.99 11.38 1.62
CA THR A 294 24.73 12.54 0.77
C THR A 294 23.99 13.64 1.52
N ARG A 295 24.14 14.89 1.07
CA ARG A 295 23.33 16.03 1.54
C ARG A 295 21.91 16.02 0.98
N THR A 296 21.64 15.23 -0.06
CA THR A 296 20.30 15.17 -0.66
C THR A 296 19.30 14.64 0.37
N THR A 297 18.34 15.49 0.72
CA THR A 297 17.24 15.18 1.64
C THR A 297 15.94 15.53 0.93
N ILE A 298 15.27 14.50 0.42
CA ILE A 298 13.99 14.66 -0.28
C ILE A 298 12.83 14.73 0.72
N ASN A 299 11.60 14.60 0.24
CA ASN A 299 10.40 14.84 1.03
C ASN A 299 9.37 13.71 0.86
N LEU A 300 8.75 13.30 1.97
CA LEU A 300 7.42 12.72 1.99
C LEU A 300 6.44 13.81 2.47
N ARG A 301 5.57 14.28 1.57
CA ARG A 301 4.52 15.25 1.90
C ARG A 301 3.22 14.51 2.24
N LEU A 302 2.72 14.73 3.45
CA LEU A 302 1.51 14.14 3.98
C LEU A 302 0.41 15.19 4.08
N TRP A 303 -0.78 14.86 3.60
CA TRP A 303 -1.94 15.73 3.71
C TRP A 303 -2.75 15.44 4.98
N SER A 304 -3.03 16.48 5.75
CA SER A 304 -4.01 16.47 6.84
C SER A 304 -5.23 17.30 6.46
N THR A 305 -6.43 16.74 6.61
CA THR A 305 -7.69 17.42 6.28
C THR A 305 -8.26 18.20 7.46
N LYS A 306 -8.84 19.37 7.18
CA LYS A 306 -9.59 20.21 8.13
C LYS A 306 -10.60 21.11 7.42
N VAL A 307 -11.44 21.81 8.16
CA VAL A 307 -12.27 22.94 7.68
C VAL A 307 -11.85 24.25 8.35
N SER A 308 -12.44 25.37 7.91
CA SER A 308 -12.36 26.64 8.62
C SER A 308 -13.01 26.52 10.00
N PRO A 309 -12.48 27.16 11.07
CA PRO A 309 -13.19 27.28 12.34
C PRO A 309 -14.55 27.99 12.23
N GLN A 310 -14.82 28.66 11.11
CA GLN A 310 -16.11 29.29 10.81
C GLN A 310 -17.23 28.28 10.52
N GLU A 311 -16.90 27.03 10.16
CA GLU A 311 -17.88 25.95 9.95
C GLU A 311 -18.38 25.33 11.27
N PHE A 312 -17.86 25.77 12.43
CA PHE A 312 -18.37 25.31 13.74
C PHE A 312 -19.71 25.98 14.06
N ASP A 313 -20.81 25.21 14.09
CA ASP A 313 -22.15 25.75 14.35
C ASP A 313 -22.32 26.12 15.84
N LEU A 314 -21.94 27.36 16.17
CA LEU A 314 -22.16 27.97 17.47
C LEU A 314 -23.64 28.02 17.87
N LYS A 315 -24.61 28.01 16.95
CA LYS A 315 -26.03 27.99 17.32
C LYS A 315 -26.43 26.60 17.82
N ALA A 316 -25.99 25.54 17.11
CA ALA A 316 -26.16 24.17 17.57
C ALA A 316 -25.47 23.94 18.92
N PHE A 317 -24.22 24.40 19.08
CA PHE A 317 -23.46 24.27 20.33
C PHE A 317 -24.17 24.92 21.52
N ASN A 318 -24.59 26.19 21.37
CA ASN A 318 -25.30 26.91 22.44
C ASN A 318 -26.72 26.37 22.71
N ALA A 319 -27.29 25.59 21.79
CA ALA A 319 -28.54 24.86 21.98
C ALA A 319 -28.35 23.47 22.64
N GLY A 320 -27.12 23.05 22.91
CA GLY A 320 -26.77 21.74 23.47
C GLY A 320 -26.62 20.61 22.43
N ASP A 321 -26.84 20.89 21.14
CA ASP A 321 -26.63 19.95 20.04
C ASP A 321 -25.15 19.96 19.62
N HIS A 322 -24.30 19.43 20.49
CA HIS A 322 -22.86 19.41 20.27
C HIS A 322 -22.46 18.53 19.07
N ALA A 323 -23.20 17.44 18.83
CA ALA A 323 -22.90 16.51 17.73
C ALA A 323 -23.02 17.19 16.36
N LYS A 324 -24.06 18.02 16.18
CA LYS A 324 -24.20 18.87 15.01
C LYS A 324 -23.13 19.97 14.96
N ALA A 325 -22.81 20.60 16.10
CA ALA A 325 -21.87 21.72 16.15
C ALA A 325 -20.47 21.41 15.56
N TYR A 326 -19.97 20.18 15.73
CA TYR A 326 -18.68 19.74 15.18
C TYR A 326 -18.80 18.81 13.96
N ALA A 327 -19.98 18.63 13.38
CA ALA A 327 -20.22 17.63 12.33
C ALA A 327 -19.29 17.80 11.12
N ASP A 328 -19.16 19.02 10.59
CA ASP A 328 -18.34 19.31 9.42
C ASP A 328 -16.84 19.20 9.71
N MET A 329 -16.43 19.56 10.93
CA MET A 329 -15.06 19.30 11.40
C MET A 329 -14.75 17.80 11.40
N LYS A 330 -15.66 16.96 11.91
CA LYS A 330 -15.49 15.50 11.92
C LYS A 330 -15.57 14.88 10.53
N ASN A 331 -16.41 15.43 9.63
CA ASN A 331 -16.48 14.99 8.24
C ASN A 331 -15.19 15.23 7.46
N ALA A 332 -14.49 16.34 7.71
CA ALA A 332 -13.17 16.59 7.15
C ALA A 332 -12.09 15.75 7.83
N GLU A 333 -12.01 15.77 9.17
CA GLU A 333 -10.97 15.07 9.93
C GLU A 333 -10.96 13.55 9.69
N LYS A 334 -12.15 12.91 9.55
CA LYS A 334 -12.26 11.44 9.41
C LYS A 334 -11.57 10.87 8.17
N ILE A 335 -11.36 11.69 7.13
CA ILE A 335 -10.57 11.32 5.93
C ILE A 335 -9.15 10.91 6.33
N CYS A 336 -8.56 11.56 7.35
CA CYS A 336 -7.24 11.24 7.86
C CYS A 336 -7.26 10.40 9.15
N TYR A 337 -8.37 9.74 9.52
CA TYR A 337 -8.40 8.91 10.74
C TYR A 337 -7.78 7.52 10.52
N ILE A 338 -8.35 6.72 9.62
CA ILE A 338 -8.02 5.29 9.44
C ILE A 338 -7.57 5.03 8.00
N LEU A 339 -6.51 4.22 7.84
CA LEU A 339 -6.07 3.66 6.57
C LEU A 339 -7.00 2.50 6.17
N TYR A 340 -7.55 2.55 4.95
CA TYR A 340 -8.52 1.57 4.45
C TYR A 340 -9.72 1.36 5.39
N PRO A 341 -10.55 2.40 5.62
CA PRO A 341 -11.78 2.26 6.38
C PRO A 341 -12.68 1.21 5.72
N GLY A 342 -13.39 0.42 6.54
CA GLY A 342 -14.28 -0.63 6.05
C GLY A 342 -15.34 -0.10 5.09
N ASP A 343 -15.45 -0.74 3.94
CA ASP A 343 -16.18 -0.28 2.76
C ASP A 343 -17.30 -1.25 2.34
N GLU A 344 -17.87 -1.96 3.30
CA GLU A 344 -19.08 -2.79 3.09
C GLU A 344 -20.36 -1.93 2.92
N THR A 345 -20.36 -0.70 3.48
CA THR A 345 -21.51 0.24 3.44
C THR A 345 -21.34 1.33 2.36
N LEU A 346 -22.30 2.27 2.24
CA LEU A 346 -22.23 3.39 1.26
C LEU A 346 -21.46 4.62 1.79
N GLU A 347 -21.52 4.87 3.09
CA GLU A 347 -20.37 5.47 3.79
C GLU A 347 -19.25 4.40 3.87
N GLY A 348 -18.00 4.73 4.18
CA GLY A 348 -16.91 3.75 4.03
C GLY A 348 -16.46 3.67 2.57
N LYS A 349 -17.22 3.00 1.69
CA LYS A 349 -17.88 3.69 0.55
C LYS A 349 -17.27 5.02 0.09
N THR A 350 -18.06 6.04 0.36
CA THR A 350 -17.80 7.46 0.16
C THR A 350 -16.47 7.88 0.80
N LEU A 351 -16.19 7.51 2.06
CA LEU A 351 -14.97 7.91 2.76
C LEU A 351 -13.67 7.48 2.06
N ARG A 352 -13.58 6.24 1.57
CA ARG A 352 -12.42 5.68 0.86
C ARG A 352 -12.20 6.41 -0.46
N LEU A 353 -13.28 6.72 -1.18
CA LEU A 353 -13.22 7.54 -2.40
C LEU A 353 -12.83 9.01 -2.10
N LYS A 354 -13.32 9.59 -0.99
CA LYS A 354 -12.88 10.91 -0.49
C LYS A 354 -11.39 10.93 -0.15
N GLN A 355 -10.86 9.86 0.46
CA GLN A 355 -9.42 9.72 0.75
C GLN A 355 -8.58 9.75 -0.53
N GLN A 356 -8.92 8.90 -1.51
CA GLN A 356 -8.25 8.85 -2.81
C GLN A 356 -8.27 10.22 -3.51
N TYR A 357 -9.45 10.86 -3.59
CA TYR A 357 -9.57 12.15 -4.24
C TYR A 357 -8.80 13.27 -3.52
N THR A 358 -8.81 13.28 -2.19
CA THR A 358 -8.02 14.24 -1.38
C THR A 358 -6.53 14.11 -1.70
N LEU A 359 -6.01 12.88 -1.72
CA LEU A 359 -4.61 12.61 -2.09
C LEU A 359 -4.30 13.13 -3.50
N CYS A 360 -5.15 12.81 -4.48
CA CYS A 360 -4.94 13.20 -5.88
C CYS A 360 -4.97 14.73 -6.05
N SER A 361 -6.05 15.38 -5.63
CA SER A 361 -6.27 16.81 -5.87
C SER A 361 -5.30 17.70 -5.08
N ALA A 362 -5.04 17.42 -3.80
CA ALA A 362 -4.10 18.23 -3.02
C ALA A 362 -2.66 18.14 -3.58
N SER A 363 -2.24 16.94 -3.98
CA SER A 363 -0.90 16.72 -4.52
C SER A 363 -0.74 17.34 -5.91
N LEU A 364 -1.72 17.16 -6.81
CA LEU A 364 -1.68 17.76 -8.14
C LEU A 364 -1.72 19.29 -8.07
N GLN A 365 -2.53 19.89 -7.18
CA GLN A 365 -2.51 21.35 -6.99
C GLN A 365 -1.12 21.85 -6.54
N ASP A 366 -0.43 21.14 -5.65
CA ASP A 366 0.94 21.50 -5.24
C ASP A 366 1.99 21.32 -6.33
N ILE A 367 1.89 20.23 -7.11
CA ILE A 367 2.77 19.94 -8.25
C ILE A 367 2.62 21.04 -9.33
N ILE A 368 1.38 21.43 -9.64
CA ILE A 368 1.08 22.49 -10.61
C ILE A 368 1.57 23.85 -10.11
N ALA A 369 1.28 24.22 -8.85
CA ALA A 369 1.76 25.48 -8.27
C ALA A 369 3.30 25.59 -8.28
N ARG A 370 4.00 24.47 -8.04
CA ARG A 370 5.46 24.37 -8.12
C ARG A 370 5.99 24.49 -9.54
N PHE A 371 5.35 23.84 -10.51
CA PHE A 371 5.69 23.96 -11.94
C PHE A 371 5.53 25.41 -12.43
N GLU A 372 4.42 26.07 -12.07
CA GLU A 372 4.18 27.48 -12.41
C GLU A 372 5.26 28.39 -11.80
N ARG A 373 5.56 28.21 -10.51
CA ARG A 373 6.61 28.98 -9.82
C ARG A 373 7.99 28.81 -10.46
N ARG A 374 8.39 27.57 -10.80
CA ARG A 374 9.70 27.28 -11.41
C ARG A 374 9.80 27.72 -12.87
N SER A 375 8.69 27.77 -13.60
CA SER A 375 8.64 28.24 -14.99
C SER A 375 8.75 29.76 -15.12
N GLY A 376 8.42 30.51 -14.06
CA GLY A 376 8.63 31.95 -13.99
C GLY A 376 7.76 32.72 -15.00
N LYS A 377 8.37 33.66 -15.75
CA LYS A 377 7.64 34.57 -16.66
C LYS A 377 7.15 33.91 -17.96
N THR A 378 7.72 32.78 -18.36
CA THR A 378 7.44 32.09 -19.62
C THR A 378 6.85 30.71 -19.34
N LEU A 379 5.59 30.70 -18.91
CA LEU A 379 4.85 29.47 -18.63
C LEU A 379 4.36 28.83 -19.93
N ASN A 380 4.82 27.61 -20.24
CA ASN A 380 4.28 26.80 -21.32
C ASN A 380 3.85 25.41 -20.80
N TRP A 381 2.55 25.16 -20.78
CA TRP A 381 1.96 23.90 -20.33
C TRP A 381 2.39 22.67 -21.13
N ASP A 382 2.74 22.83 -22.40
CA ASP A 382 3.18 21.71 -23.25
C ASP A 382 4.49 21.07 -22.71
N THR A 383 5.25 21.81 -21.89
CA THR A 383 6.49 21.38 -21.19
C THR A 383 6.26 20.77 -19.79
N LEU A 384 5.01 20.70 -19.30
CA LEU A 384 4.71 20.08 -18.01
C LEU A 384 5.24 18.63 -17.93
N PRO A 385 5.07 17.75 -18.94
CA PRO A 385 5.58 16.36 -18.87
C PRO A 385 7.10 16.25 -18.93
N ASP A 386 7.80 17.32 -19.35
CA ASP A 386 9.27 17.41 -19.33
C ASP A 386 9.79 17.85 -17.96
N LYS A 387 8.91 18.34 -17.08
CA LYS A 387 9.22 18.82 -15.71
C LYS A 387 8.56 18.02 -14.60
N VAL A 388 7.51 17.26 -14.90
CA VAL A 388 6.69 16.50 -13.95
C VAL A 388 6.49 15.09 -14.46
N VAL A 389 6.56 14.12 -13.55
CA VAL A 389 5.99 12.78 -13.77
C VAL A 389 5.33 12.28 -12.50
N VAL A 390 4.14 11.71 -12.62
CA VAL A 390 3.29 11.23 -11.52
C VAL A 390 3.19 9.71 -11.60
N GLN A 391 3.75 9.02 -10.61
CA GLN A 391 3.66 7.56 -10.51
C GLN A 391 2.48 7.18 -9.61
N MET A 392 1.50 6.49 -10.19
CA MET A 392 0.37 5.89 -9.48
C MET A 392 0.78 4.53 -8.92
N ASN A 393 0.85 4.44 -7.58
CA ASN A 393 1.15 3.18 -6.88
C ASN A 393 -0.16 2.41 -6.61
N ASP A 394 -0.41 1.38 -7.40
CA ASP A 394 -1.72 0.73 -7.55
C ASP A 394 -2.81 1.68 -8.11
N THR A 395 -4.07 1.28 -8.02
CA THR A 395 -5.27 1.95 -8.53
C THR A 395 -5.82 3.03 -7.60
N HIS A 396 -5.40 3.08 -6.33
CA HIS A 396 -5.91 4.09 -5.39
C HIS A 396 -5.75 5.56 -5.88
N PRO A 397 -4.64 5.98 -6.53
CA PRO A 397 -4.50 7.33 -7.05
C PRO A 397 -4.97 7.51 -8.51
N THR A 398 -5.79 6.59 -9.08
CA THR A 398 -6.33 6.71 -10.47
C THR A 398 -6.96 8.07 -10.75
N LEU A 399 -7.61 8.68 -9.75
CA LEU A 399 -8.25 10.00 -9.87
C LEU A 399 -7.27 11.13 -10.21
N CYS A 400 -5.95 10.91 -10.16
CA CYS A 400 -4.95 11.84 -10.72
C CYS A 400 -5.19 12.13 -12.21
N ILE A 401 -5.66 11.14 -12.98
CA ILE A 401 -5.90 11.30 -14.42
C ILE A 401 -7.01 12.33 -14.68
N PRO A 402 -8.27 12.13 -14.24
CA PRO A 402 -9.33 13.10 -14.49
C PRO A 402 -9.11 14.42 -13.71
N GLU A 403 -8.45 14.42 -12.56
CA GLU A 403 -8.17 15.66 -11.81
C GLU A 403 -7.11 16.54 -12.49
N LEU A 404 -6.07 15.96 -13.10
CA LEU A 404 -5.10 16.74 -13.86
C LEU A 404 -5.77 17.40 -15.07
N ILE A 405 -6.59 16.64 -15.81
CA ILE A 405 -7.40 17.17 -16.92
C ILE A 405 -8.32 18.30 -16.43
N ARG A 406 -9.03 18.10 -15.30
CA ARG A 406 -9.92 19.11 -14.71
C ARG A 406 -9.16 20.40 -14.36
N ILE A 407 -7.97 20.30 -13.78
CA ILE A 407 -7.14 21.49 -13.47
C ILE A 407 -6.72 22.19 -14.77
N LEU A 408 -6.22 21.45 -15.77
CA LEU A 408 -5.75 22.02 -17.02
C LEU A 408 -6.86 22.69 -17.83
N ILE A 409 -8.05 22.08 -17.93
CA ILE A 409 -9.20 22.65 -18.64
C ILE A 409 -9.86 23.75 -17.79
N ASP A 410 -10.46 23.39 -16.66
CA ASP A 410 -11.39 24.27 -15.93
C ASP A 410 -10.68 25.43 -15.23
N ALA A 411 -9.44 25.24 -14.79
CA ALA A 411 -8.68 26.26 -14.05
C ALA A 411 -7.56 26.93 -14.86
N LYS A 412 -7.01 26.28 -15.90
CA LYS A 412 -5.92 26.84 -16.74
C LYS A 412 -6.35 27.14 -18.19
N GLY A 413 -7.56 26.76 -18.61
CA GLY A 413 -8.14 27.14 -19.90
C GLY A 413 -7.56 26.41 -21.12
N LEU A 414 -6.96 25.23 -20.94
CA LEU A 414 -6.51 24.40 -22.06
C LEU A 414 -7.71 23.73 -22.76
N SER A 415 -7.53 23.38 -24.03
CA SER A 415 -8.44 22.50 -24.75
C SER A 415 -8.31 21.06 -24.28
N TRP A 416 -9.30 20.23 -24.63
CA TRP A 416 -9.33 18.81 -24.30
C TRP A 416 -8.09 18.08 -24.81
N GLU A 417 -7.73 18.27 -26.08
CA GLU A 417 -6.67 17.54 -26.78
C GLU A 417 -5.31 17.82 -26.12
N LYS A 418 -5.05 19.09 -25.77
CA LYS A 418 -3.84 19.49 -25.04
C LYS A 418 -3.82 18.93 -23.62
N ALA A 419 -4.93 19.03 -22.88
CA ALA A 419 -5.00 18.53 -21.51
C ALA A 419 -4.85 17.00 -21.45
N TRP A 420 -5.40 16.28 -22.43
CA TRP A 420 -5.31 14.83 -22.53
C TRP A 420 -3.91 14.36 -22.92
N ASP A 421 -3.27 14.97 -23.93
CA ASP A 421 -1.88 14.66 -24.29
C ASP A 421 -0.91 14.92 -23.13
N ILE A 422 -1.01 16.09 -22.49
CA ILE A 422 -0.19 16.42 -21.31
C ILE A 422 -0.41 15.40 -20.20
N THR A 423 -1.66 14.99 -19.95
CA THR A 423 -1.98 13.98 -18.92
C THR A 423 -1.40 12.61 -19.28
N LYS A 424 -1.62 12.12 -20.51
CA LYS A 424 -1.06 10.85 -21.01
C LYS A 424 0.45 10.82 -20.82
N ARG A 425 1.17 11.90 -21.15
CA ARG A 425 2.64 12.01 -21.02
C ARG A 425 3.14 12.24 -19.58
N THR A 426 2.29 12.66 -18.65
CA THR A 426 2.67 12.96 -17.25
C THR A 426 2.49 11.77 -16.31
N VAL A 427 1.51 10.89 -16.55
CA VAL A 427 1.11 9.84 -15.61
C VAL A 427 1.64 8.45 -16.00
N ALA A 428 2.08 7.67 -15.02
CA ALA A 428 2.43 6.25 -15.19
C ALA A 428 1.86 5.39 -14.05
N TYR A 429 1.63 4.10 -14.30
CA TYR A 429 0.91 3.17 -13.41
C TYR A 429 1.75 1.94 -13.06
N THR A 430 1.84 1.62 -11.76
CA THR A 430 2.38 0.34 -11.28
C THR A 430 1.26 -0.54 -10.73
N ASN A 431 1.12 -1.75 -11.26
CA ASN A 431 0.19 -2.76 -10.80
C ASN A 431 0.87 -3.74 -9.81
N HIS A 432 0.17 -4.13 -8.74
CA HIS A 432 0.62 -5.11 -7.73
C HIS A 432 -0.33 -6.31 -7.59
N THR A 433 -1.23 -6.52 -8.56
CA THR A 433 -2.43 -7.33 -8.38
C THR A 433 -2.58 -8.33 -9.52
N VAL A 434 -2.40 -9.62 -9.20
CA VAL A 434 -2.48 -10.74 -10.14
C VAL A 434 -3.94 -11.04 -10.55
N LEU A 435 -4.88 -10.89 -9.61
CA LEU A 435 -6.29 -11.29 -9.79
C LEU A 435 -7.12 -10.15 -10.41
N PRO A 436 -7.70 -10.32 -11.61
CA PRO A 436 -8.55 -9.29 -12.24
C PRO A 436 -9.75 -8.87 -11.38
N GLU A 437 -10.31 -9.79 -10.59
CA GLU A 437 -11.41 -9.54 -9.65
C GLU A 437 -11.03 -8.67 -8.44
N ALA A 438 -9.73 -8.51 -8.16
CA ALA A 438 -9.22 -7.65 -7.10
C ALA A 438 -8.85 -6.23 -7.58
N LEU A 439 -9.05 -5.92 -8.87
CA LEU A 439 -8.87 -4.58 -9.42
C LEU A 439 -10.05 -3.66 -9.02
N GLU A 440 -9.74 -2.44 -8.58
CA GLU A 440 -10.74 -1.54 -7.99
C GLU A 440 -11.82 -1.12 -9.00
N LYS A 441 -13.09 -1.32 -8.61
CA LYS A 441 -14.29 -0.86 -9.33
C LYS A 441 -15.16 -0.01 -8.41
N TRP A 442 -15.59 1.15 -8.89
CA TRP A 442 -16.54 2.02 -8.18
C TRP A 442 -17.92 2.00 -8.84
N SER A 443 -18.98 2.15 -8.05
CA SER A 443 -20.31 2.45 -8.60
C SER A 443 -20.26 3.80 -9.31
N LEU A 444 -20.75 3.85 -10.54
CA LEU A 444 -20.86 5.08 -11.30
C LEU A 444 -21.69 6.13 -10.55
N GLN A 445 -22.79 5.71 -9.92
CA GLN A 445 -23.68 6.61 -9.19
C GLN A 445 -22.95 7.31 -8.04
N LEU A 446 -22.22 6.55 -7.20
CA LEU A 446 -21.41 7.12 -6.12
C LEU A 446 -20.35 8.08 -6.64
N LEU A 447 -19.68 7.75 -7.75
CA LEU A 447 -18.68 8.62 -8.35
C LEU A 447 -19.32 9.90 -8.96
N GLN A 448 -20.50 9.77 -9.55
CA GLN A 448 -21.27 10.87 -10.16
C GLN A 448 -21.81 11.83 -9.11
N ASP A 449 -22.27 11.32 -7.97
CA ASP A 449 -22.75 12.12 -6.84
C ASP A 449 -21.59 12.84 -6.14
N LEU A 450 -20.47 12.16 -5.91
CA LEU A 450 -19.34 12.71 -5.16
C LEU A 450 -18.42 13.61 -6.01
N LEU A 451 -18.20 13.26 -7.28
CA LEU A 451 -17.20 13.86 -8.17
C LEU A 451 -17.80 14.07 -9.59
N PRO A 452 -18.88 14.85 -9.74
CA PRO A 452 -19.65 14.91 -10.99
C PRO A 452 -18.82 15.36 -12.20
N ARG A 453 -17.89 16.31 -12.01
CA ARG A 453 -17.01 16.80 -13.07
C ARG A 453 -16.00 15.74 -13.53
N HIS A 454 -15.53 14.89 -12.62
CA HIS A 454 -14.63 13.79 -12.97
C HIS A 454 -15.35 12.71 -13.76
N VAL A 455 -16.65 12.47 -13.53
CA VAL A 455 -17.44 11.54 -14.36
C VAL A 455 -17.68 12.09 -15.77
N GLU A 456 -17.93 13.40 -15.95
CA GLU A 456 -17.94 14.01 -17.30
C GLU A 456 -16.61 13.73 -18.03
N ILE A 457 -15.47 13.97 -17.36
CA ILE A 457 -14.14 13.74 -17.94
C ILE A 457 -13.90 12.25 -18.22
N ILE A 458 -14.27 11.33 -17.32
CA ILE A 458 -14.12 9.88 -17.51
C ILE A 458 -14.95 9.38 -18.70
N ARG A 459 -16.14 9.96 -18.95
CA ARG A 459 -16.94 9.64 -20.15
C ARG A 459 -16.21 10.05 -21.43
N MET A 460 -15.58 11.22 -21.46
CA MET A 460 -14.75 11.66 -22.59
C MET A 460 -13.54 10.75 -22.80
N ILE A 461 -12.89 10.26 -21.73
CA ILE A 461 -11.80 9.26 -21.84
C ILE A 461 -12.32 7.92 -22.38
N ASP A 462 -13.48 7.43 -21.93
CA ASP A 462 -14.09 6.18 -22.43
C ASP A 462 -14.45 6.32 -23.91
N GLU A 463 -14.97 7.47 -24.34
CA GLU A 463 -15.31 7.76 -25.75
C GLU A 463 -14.06 7.80 -26.65
N GLU A 464 -13.01 8.53 -26.27
CA GLU A 464 -11.70 8.51 -26.96
C GLU A 464 -11.13 7.09 -27.06
N LEU A 465 -11.17 6.31 -25.97
CA LEU A 465 -10.71 4.92 -25.95
C LEU A 465 -11.52 4.04 -26.92
N ILE A 466 -12.85 4.23 -26.98
CA ILE A 466 -13.71 3.51 -27.93
C ILE A 466 -13.33 3.87 -29.37
N HIS A 467 -13.05 5.15 -29.66
CA HIS A 467 -12.57 5.57 -30.99
C HIS A 467 -11.19 4.98 -31.33
N GLU A 468 -10.23 4.98 -30.41
CA GLU A 468 -8.92 4.31 -30.61
C GLU A 468 -9.09 2.80 -30.88
N ILE A 469 -10.01 2.11 -30.18
CA ILE A 469 -10.32 0.68 -30.41
C ILE A 469 -10.98 0.44 -31.79
N ILE A 470 -11.93 1.28 -32.20
CA ILE A 470 -12.60 1.15 -33.50
C ILE A 470 -11.62 1.43 -34.65
N ALA A 471 -10.69 2.38 -34.48
CA ALA A 471 -9.67 2.69 -35.48
C ALA A 471 -8.70 1.50 -35.70
N GLU A 472 -8.33 0.77 -34.64
CA GLU A 472 -7.42 -0.37 -34.74
C GLU A 472 -8.11 -1.65 -35.26
N TYR A 473 -9.27 -2.01 -34.70
CA TYR A 473 -9.93 -3.29 -35.01
C TYR A 473 -10.98 -3.20 -36.14
N GLY A 474 -11.36 -1.99 -36.55
CA GLY A 474 -12.34 -1.74 -37.60
C GLY A 474 -13.78 -2.13 -37.23
N THR A 475 -14.68 -2.01 -38.22
CA THR A 475 -16.13 -2.29 -38.07
C THR A 475 -16.59 -3.52 -38.85
N ASN A 476 -15.66 -4.29 -39.42
CA ASN A 476 -15.98 -5.44 -40.28
C ASN A 476 -16.34 -6.69 -39.46
N ASP A 477 -15.61 -6.95 -38.36
CA ASP A 477 -15.93 -7.99 -37.39
C ASP A 477 -16.54 -7.35 -36.13
N LEU A 478 -17.88 -7.26 -36.14
CA LEU A 478 -18.65 -6.65 -35.07
C LEU A 478 -18.59 -7.46 -33.76
N ASP A 479 -18.40 -8.78 -33.84
CA ASP A 479 -18.35 -9.65 -32.66
C ASP A 479 -16.99 -9.54 -31.96
N LEU A 480 -15.89 -9.49 -32.73
CA LEU A 480 -14.56 -9.17 -32.21
C LEU A 480 -14.54 -7.76 -31.59
N LEU A 481 -15.08 -6.76 -32.28
CA LEU A 481 -15.16 -5.40 -31.76
C LEU A 481 -15.98 -5.36 -30.45
N GLN A 482 -17.10 -6.08 -30.36
CA GLN A 482 -17.90 -6.18 -29.13
C GLN A 482 -17.07 -6.75 -27.97
N GLN A 483 -16.31 -7.82 -28.19
CA GLN A 483 -15.44 -8.42 -27.17
C GLN A 483 -14.34 -7.46 -26.72
N LYS A 484 -13.69 -6.76 -27.66
CA LYS A 484 -12.63 -5.78 -27.40
C LYS A 484 -13.15 -4.62 -26.54
N LEU A 485 -14.29 -4.06 -26.92
CA LEU A 485 -14.96 -2.99 -26.16
C LEU A 485 -15.40 -3.48 -24.77
N GLN A 486 -15.97 -4.68 -24.64
CA GLN A 486 -16.40 -5.22 -23.35
C GLN A 486 -15.25 -5.31 -22.36
N LYS A 487 -14.07 -5.80 -22.79
CA LYS A 487 -12.89 -5.95 -21.94
C LYS A 487 -12.19 -4.62 -21.61
N MET A 488 -11.97 -3.77 -22.62
CA MET A 488 -11.14 -2.56 -22.47
C MET A 488 -11.85 -1.32 -21.94
N ARG A 489 -13.17 -1.15 -22.17
CA ARG A 489 -13.89 0.06 -21.72
C ARG A 489 -13.65 0.37 -20.24
N ILE A 490 -13.62 1.65 -19.90
CA ILE A 490 -13.51 2.13 -18.52
C ILE A 490 -14.88 2.01 -17.85
N LEU A 491 -15.94 2.34 -18.59
CA LEU A 491 -17.31 2.24 -18.14
C LEU A 491 -17.86 0.83 -18.40
N GLU A 492 -18.50 0.24 -17.38
CA GLU A 492 -19.05 -1.11 -17.40
C GLU A 492 -20.57 -1.05 -17.22
N ASN A 493 -21.28 -1.82 -18.04
CA ASN A 493 -22.74 -1.85 -18.11
C ASN A 493 -23.39 -0.48 -18.45
N ILE A 494 -22.81 0.26 -19.40
CA ILE A 494 -23.36 1.51 -19.94
C ILE A 494 -23.47 1.40 -21.46
N GLU A 495 -24.49 2.06 -22.04
CA GLU A 495 -24.63 2.23 -23.49
C GLU A 495 -23.37 2.86 -24.13
N LEU A 496 -23.27 2.75 -25.46
CA LEU A 496 -22.23 3.41 -26.24
C LEU A 496 -22.60 4.89 -26.46
N PRO A 497 -21.63 5.81 -26.59
CA PRO A 497 -21.88 7.18 -27.01
C PRO A 497 -22.63 7.25 -28.36
N ASN A 498 -23.50 8.25 -28.55
CA ASN A 498 -24.27 8.41 -29.78
C ASN A 498 -23.37 8.58 -31.01
N SER A 499 -22.26 9.31 -30.87
CA SER A 499 -21.17 9.45 -31.86
C SER A 499 -20.66 8.10 -32.39
N VAL A 500 -20.45 7.14 -31.48
CA VAL A 500 -20.03 5.77 -31.78
C VAL A 500 -21.15 4.99 -32.46
N ILE A 501 -22.41 5.13 -31.99
CA ILE A 501 -23.56 4.47 -32.61
C ILE A 501 -23.77 4.97 -34.05
N GLU A 502 -23.65 6.27 -34.30
CA GLU A 502 -23.72 6.88 -35.63
C GLU A 502 -22.60 6.37 -36.54
N LEU A 503 -21.35 6.36 -36.06
CA LEU A 503 -20.20 5.84 -36.80
C LEU A 503 -20.39 4.38 -37.22
N LEU A 504 -20.88 3.52 -36.32
CA LEU A 504 -21.16 2.10 -36.58
C LEU A 504 -22.35 1.86 -37.52
N ASN A 505 -23.27 2.82 -37.64
CA ASN A 505 -24.35 2.76 -38.64
C ASN A 505 -23.84 3.25 -40.01
N ASN A 506 -23.10 4.36 -40.06
CA ASN A 506 -22.60 4.97 -41.30
C ASN A 506 -21.57 4.07 -42.01
N SER A 507 -20.79 3.28 -41.27
CA SER A 507 -19.88 2.28 -41.86
C SER A 507 -20.61 1.21 -42.69
N LYS A 508 -21.93 0.98 -42.46
CA LYS A 508 -22.73 0.03 -43.26
C LYS A 508 -23.17 0.60 -44.62
N GLU A 509 -23.32 1.91 -44.77
CA GLU A 509 -23.69 2.53 -46.05
C GLU A 509 -22.53 2.51 -47.06
N ILE A 510 -21.29 2.65 -46.57
CA ILE A 510 -20.09 2.69 -47.44
C ILE A 510 -19.74 1.30 -48.00
N SER A 511 -20.05 0.22 -47.26
CA SER A 511 -19.87 -1.16 -47.75
C SER A 511 -20.87 -1.60 -48.83
N ALA A 512 -21.82 -0.74 -49.22
CA ALA A 512 -22.90 -1.07 -50.16
C ALA A 512 -22.73 -0.45 -51.57
N ILE A 513 -21.52 0.02 -51.93
CA ILE A 513 -21.23 0.61 -53.24
C ILE A 513 -20.30 -0.31 -54.04
N ASP A 514 -20.89 -1.01 -55.01
CA ASP A 514 -20.26 -2.01 -55.87
C ASP A 514 -19.57 -1.36 -57.09
N PRO A 515 -18.28 -1.63 -57.37
CA PRO A 515 -17.61 -1.15 -58.57
C PRO A 515 -17.43 -2.25 -59.62
N THR A 516 -18.25 -2.26 -60.69
CA THR A 516 -17.76 -2.49 -62.06
C THR A 516 -18.83 -2.26 -63.15
N LYS A 517 -18.39 -1.71 -64.27
CA LYS A 517 -19.03 -1.85 -65.59
C LYS A 517 -18.05 -2.56 -66.52
N GLU A 518 -18.51 -3.60 -67.23
CA GLU A 518 -18.15 -4.00 -68.61
C GLU A 518 -18.85 -5.36 -68.88
N VAL A 519 -19.89 -5.46 -69.74
CA VAL A 519 -19.87 -5.63 -71.21
C VAL A 519 -19.64 -7.09 -71.68
N ASP A 520 -20.74 -7.87 -71.67
CA ASP A 520 -21.42 -8.47 -72.85
C ASP A 520 -21.02 -9.84 -73.50
N VAL A 521 -22.04 -10.50 -74.11
CA VAL A 521 -22.06 -11.55 -75.18
C VAL A 521 -22.11 -13.09 -74.86
N ASN A 522 -23.30 -13.70 -75.11
CA ASN A 522 -23.68 -15.06 -75.64
C ASN A 522 -23.19 -16.40 -74.98
N ASP A 523 -23.76 -17.61 -75.18
CA ASP A 523 -24.82 -18.13 -76.09
C ASP A 523 -25.63 -19.39 -75.57
N GLU A 524 -26.53 -19.93 -76.41
CA GLU A 524 -27.70 -20.86 -76.25
C GLU A 524 -27.64 -22.37 -75.79
N LYS A 525 -28.76 -22.85 -75.15
CA LYS A 525 -29.57 -24.13 -75.35
C LYS A 525 -28.98 -25.55 -74.98
N ILE A 526 -29.72 -26.69 -74.76
CA ILE A 526 -31.16 -27.10 -74.75
C ILE A 526 -31.44 -28.42 -73.91
N LYS A 527 -32.72 -28.61 -73.50
CA LYS A 527 -33.59 -29.78 -73.06
C LYS A 527 -33.15 -31.29 -73.27
N ALA A 528 -33.85 -32.38 -72.83
CA ALA A 528 -35.24 -32.65 -72.39
C ALA A 528 -35.48 -34.06 -71.71
N ALA A 529 -36.71 -34.27 -71.16
CA ALA A 529 -37.54 -35.52 -71.19
C ALA A 529 -37.21 -36.76 -70.29
N GLU A 530 -38.14 -37.62 -69.80
CA GLU A 530 -39.65 -37.68 -69.76
C GLU A 530 -40.21 -38.82 -68.83
N LYS A 531 -41.47 -38.67 -68.30
CA LYS A 531 -42.59 -39.66 -68.11
C LYS A 531 -42.45 -40.96 -67.23
N GLU A 532 -43.50 -41.66 -66.71
CA GLU A 532 -44.97 -41.46 -66.46
C GLU A 532 -45.54 -42.53 -65.47
N GLU A 533 -46.64 -42.21 -64.73
CA GLU A 533 -47.84 -43.03 -64.32
C GLU A 533 -47.71 -44.43 -63.59
N GLU A 534 -48.68 -44.97 -62.80
CA GLU A 534 -50.05 -44.60 -62.33
C GLU A 534 -50.50 -45.42 -61.06
N LYS A 535 -51.44 -44.87 -60.25
CA LYS A 535 -52.50 -45.53 -59.38
C LYS A 535 -52.16 -46.59 -58.29
N GLU A 536 -52.94 -46.83 -57.21
CA GLU A 536 -53.95 -46.08 -56.39
C GLU A 536 -54.42 -47.00 -55.22
N LYS A 537 -54.61 -46.50 -53.96
CA LYS A 537 -55.68 -46.90 -52.99
C LYS A 537 -55.56 -46.36 -51.55
N GLU A 538 -56.57 -45.58 -51.17
CA GLU A 538 -57.36 -45.50 -49.91
C GLU A 538 -56.79 -45.53 -48.46
N GLU A 539 -57.27 -44.52 -47.72
CA GLU A 539 -57.70 -44.43 -46.29
C GLU A 539 -56.73 -44.12 -45.11
N LYS A 540 -57.01 -42.95 -44.52
CA LYS A 540 -57.02 -42.57 -43.08
C LYS A 540 -55.71 -42.43 -42.29
N GLY A 541 -55.41 -41.18 -41.92
CA GLY A 541 -55.11 -40.84 -40.52
C GLY A 541 -54.01 -39.81 -40.24
N VAL A 542 -54.37 -38.82 -39.40
CA VAL A 542 -53.51 -37.86 -38.67
C VAL A 542 -52.93 -36.69 -39.48
N ASP A 543 -53.56 -35.52 -39.31
CA ASP A 543 -53.10 -34.23 -39.83
C ASP A 543 -51.82 -33.74 -39.12
N GLY A 544 -50.82 -33.41 -39.92
CA GLY A 544 -49.64 -32.65 -39.52
C GLY A 544 -48.98 -32.11 -40.78
N ASP A 545 -49.43 -30.95 -41.25
CA ASP A 545 -48.99 -30.40 -42.54
C ASP A 545 -48.18 -29.11 -42.33
N GLU A 546 -46.91 -29.15 -42.72
CA GLU A 546 -45.97 -28.06 -42.60
C GLU A 546 -46.19 -27.02 -43.70
N GLN A 547 -46.29 -25.74 -43.34
CA GLN A 547 -46.34 -24.66 -44.33
C GLN A 547 -44.94 -24.35 -44.89
N SER A 548 -44.78 -24.69 -46.17
CA SER A 548 -44.07 -23.89 -47.19
C SER A 548 -42.92 -23.00 -46.71
N GLY A 549 -41.69 -23.47 -46.99
CA GLY A 549 -40.47 -22.73 -46.72
C GLY A 549 -40.47 -21.32 -47.32
N LYS A 550 -40.49 -20.32 -46.44
CA LYS A 550 -40.03 -18.97 -46.76
C LYS A 550 -38.51 -18.93 -46.61
N VAL A 551 -37.86 -18.35 -47.61
CA VAL A 551 -36.46 -17.92 -47.53
C VAL A 551 -36.35 -16.91 -46.37
N GLU A 552 -35.64 -17.26 -45.29
CA GLU A 552 -35.34 -16.31 -44.22
C GLU A 552 -34.36 -15.26 -44.76
N ALA A 553 -34.82 -14.00 -44.80
CA ALA A 553 -33.93 -12.86 -45.03
C ALA A 553 -32.90 -12.77 -43.90
N GLY A 554 -31.66 -12.42 -44.26
CA GLY A 554 -30.53 -12.45 -43.34
C GLY A 554 -30.76 -11.66 -42.05
N LYS A 555 -30.39 -12.25 -40.90
CA LYS A 555 -30.30 -11.55 -39.63
C LYS A 555 -29.26 -10.43 -39.75
N GLU A 556 -29.71 -9.18 -39.73
CA GLU A 556 -28.82 -8.04 -39.56
C GLU A 556 -28.13 -8.09 -38.20
N THR A 557 -26.84 -8.47 -38.17
CA THR A 557 -26.05 -8.35 -36.95
C THR A 557 -25.88 -6.87 -36.63
N ARG A 558 -26.48 -6.42 -35.53
CA ARG A 558 -26.36 -5.07 -34.99
C ARG A 558 -25.67 -5.16 -33.63
N LEU A 559 -24.55 -4.44 -33.48
CA LEU A 559 -23.89 -4.23 -32.20
C LEU A 559 -24.92 -3.73 -31.20
N THR A 560 -25.28 -4.57 -30.23
CA THR A 560 -26.25 -4.25 -29.19
C THR A 560 -25.60 -4.48 -27.84
N PHE A 561 -24.90 -3.44 -27.35
CA PHE A 561 -24.53 -3.31 -25.95
C PHE A 561 -25.81 -3.13 -25.12
N LYS A 562 -26.51 -4.23 -24.86
CA LYS A 562 -27.66 -4.27 -23.96
C LYS A 562 -27.14 -4.05 -22.55
N VAL A 563 -27.51 -2.93 -21.95
CA VAL A 563 -27.38 -2.72 -20.50
C VAL A 563 -28.20 -3.81 -19.82
N ASP A 564 -27.57 -4.62 -18.96
CA ASP A 564 -28.28 -5.57 -18.11
C ASP A 564 -28.84 -4.78 -16.92
N PRO A 565 -30.17 -4.62 -16.78
CA PRO A 565 -30.77 -3.88 -15.67
C PRO A 565 -30.55 -4.56 -14.30
N LYS A 566 -30.01 -5.79 -14.26
CA LYS A 566 -29.64 -6.50 -13.03
C LYS A 566 -28.20 -6.26 -12.60
N GLN A 567 -27.34 -5.71 -13.47
CA GLN A 567 -25.94 -5.43 -13.16
C GLN A 567 -25.74 -3.95 -12.78
N PRO A 568 -24.86 -3.62 -11.83
CA PRO A 568 -24.57 -2.22 -11.50
C PRO A 568 -23.76 -1.55 -12.63
N MET A 569 -23.98 -0.26 -12.83
CA MET A 569 -23.07 0.57 -13.63
C MET A 569 -21.79 0.83 -12.83
N MET A 570 -20.63 0.45 -13.39
CA MET A 570 -19.34 0.51 -12.69
C MET A 570 -18.28 1.27 -13.49
N VAL A 571 -17.29 1.80 -12.78
CA VAL A 571 -16.08 2.44 -13.33
C VAL A 571 -14.88 1.57 -12.98
N ARG A 572 -14.18 1.07 -14.00
CA ARG A 572 -13.02 0.17 -13.89
C ARG A 572 -11.75 1.00 -13.78
N MET A 573 -11.26 1.22 -12.55
CA MET A 573 -10.14 2.14 -12.27
C MET A 573 -8.83 1.68 -12.90
N ALA A 574 -8.60 0.37 -12.96
CA ALA A 574 -7.45 -0.22 -13.65
C ALA A 574 -7.44 0.08 -15.16
N ASN A 575 -8.58 -0.03 -15.85
CA ASN A 575 -8.70 0.29 -17.27
C ASN A 575 -8.43 1.79 -17.51
N LEU A 576 -8.92 2.66 -16.62
CA LEU A 576 -8.63 4.10 -16.65
C LEU A 576 -7.13 4.38 -16.46
N CYS A 577 -6.44 3.67 -15.56
CA CYS A 577 -4.98 3.76 -15.42
C CYS A 577 -4.23 3.37 -16.70
N VAL A 578 -4.62 2.27 -17.36
CA VAL A 578 -3.94 1.79 -18.57
C VAL A 578 -4.19 2.72 -19.76
N ALA A 579 -5.40 3.30 -19.87
CA ALA A 579 -5.71 4.31 -20.87
C ALA A 579 -4.90 5.61 -20.65
N GLY A 580 -4.97 6.18 -19.43
CA GLY A 580 -4.40 7.50 -19.13
C GLY A 580 -2.91 7.54 -18.76
N GLY A 581 -2.24 6.41 -18.57
CA GLY A 581 -0.78 6.36 -18.34
C GLY A 581 0.03 6.10 -19.61
N PHE A 582 1.20 6.73 -19.77
CA PHE A 582 2.14 6.40 -20.85
C PHE A 582 2.92 5.09 -20.62
N SER A 583 2.95 4.60 -19.38
CA SER A 583 3.59 3.34 -19.02
C SER A 583 2.80 2.61 -17.93
N VAL A 584 2.75 1.29 -18.07
CA VAL A 584 2.17 0.34 -17.12
C VAL A 584 3.27 -0.66 -16.76
N ASN A 585 3.51 -0.91 -15.47
CA ASN A 585 4.51 -1.88 -15.07
C ASN A 585 4.03 -2.86 -13.98
N GLY A 586 4.50 -4.10 -14.08
CA GLY A 586 4.48 -5.08 -13.00
C GLY A 586 5.71 -4.99 -12.09
N VAL A 587 5.76 -5.85 -11.07
CA VAL A 587 6.67 -5.74 -9.92
C VAL A 587 7.56 -6.97 -9.65
N ALA A 588 7.52 -7.92 -10.58
CA ALA A 588 8.39 -9.08 -10.75
C ALA A 588 8.28 -9.52 -12.22
N GLU A 589 9.22 -10.33 -12.71
CA GLU A 589 9.25 -10.75 -14.13
C GLU A 589 7.99 -11.55 -14.51
N ILE A 590 7.73 -12.67 -13.82
CA ILE A 590 6.52 -13.50 -14.03
C ILE A 590 5.22 -12.71 -13.85
N HIS A 591 5.16 -11.83 -12.84
CA HIS A 591 3.98 -10.99 -12.63
C HIS A 591 3.73 -10.07 -13.82
N SER A 592 4.79 -9.49 -14.40
CA SER A 592 4.68 -8.59 -15.55
C SER A 592 4.23 -9.32 -16.81
N GLU A 593 4.57 -10.60 -16.98
CA GLU A 593 4.00 -11.43 -18.04
C GLU A 593 2.52 -11.77 -17.77
N ILE A 594 2.12 -12.14 -16.54
CA ILE A 594 0.70 -12.35 -16.22
C ILE A 594 -0.14 -11.07 -16.47
N VAL A 595 0.43 -9.89 -16.18
CA VAL A 595 -0.20 -8.59 -16.47
C VAL A 595 -0.44 -8.39 -17.98
N LYS A 596 0.47 -8.84 -18.86
CA LYS A 596 0.33 -8.78 -20.33
C LYS A 596 -0.54 -9.89 -20.91
N GLU A 597 -0.43 -11.11 -20.39
CA GLU A 597 -1.08 -12.30 -20.98
C GLU A 597 -2.51 -12.49 -20.46
N THR A 598 -2.78 -12.13 -19.21
CA THR A 598 -4.06 -12.40 -18.54
C THR A 598 -4.80 -11.13 -18.13
N VAL A 599 -4.15 -10.20 -17.42
CA VAL A 599 -4.86 -9.09 -16.75
C VAL A 599 -5.29 -7.99 -17.73
N PHE A 600 -4.39 -7.56 -18.61
CA PHE A 600 -4.64 -6.45 -19.55
C PHE A 600 -4.31 -6.85 -21.00
N ASN A 601 -4.60 -8.10 -21.39
CA ASN A 601 -4.16 -8.66 -22.68
C ASN A 601 -4.59 -7.84 -23.90
N ASP A 602 -5.84 -7.41 -23.96
CA ASP A 602 -6.34 -6.63 -25.09
C ASP A 602 -5.73 -5.22 -25.15
N PHE A 603 -5.37 -4.63 -24.02
CA PHE A 603 -4.58 -3.38 -23.97
C PHE A 603 -3.11 -3.60 -24.34
N TYR A 604 -2.52 -4.76 -24.02
CA TYR A 604 -1.17 -5.09 -24.43
C TYR A 604 -1.09 -5.32 -25.95
N GLN A 605 -2.13 -5.90 -26.55
CA GLN A 605 -2.26 -5.98 -28.01
C GLN A 605 -2.38 -4.59 -28.65
N LEU A 606 -3.16 -3.66 -28.05
CA LEU A 606 -3.35 -2.29 -28.56
C LEU A 606 -2.11 -1.40 -28.39
N TRP A 607 -1.43 -1.46 -27.24
CA TRP A 607 -0.26 -0.62 -26.93
C TRP A 607 0.89 -1.43 -26.27
N PRO A 608 1.56 -2.34 -27.00
CA PRO A 608 2.56 -3.23 -26.42
C PRO A 608 3.73 -2.47 -25.76
N TYR A 609 4.08 -1.30 -26.30
CA TYR A 609 5.15 -0.43 -25.80
C TYR A 609 4.89 0.17 -24.40
N LYS A 610 3.65 0.19 -23.91
CA LYS A 610 3.34 0.71 -22.55
C LYS A 610 3.84 -0.22 -21.45
N PHE A 611 3.86 -1.54 -21.71
CA PHE A 611 3.99 -2.57 -20.69
C PHE A 611 5.45 -2.91 -20.37
N GLN A 612 5.84 -2.79 -19.11
CA GLN A 612 7.20 -3.02 -18.62
C GLN A 612 7.23 -3.91 -17.36
N ASN A 613 8.39 -4.47 -17.03
CA ASN A 613 8.69 -4.94 -15.67
C ASN A 613 9.52 -3.87 -14.92
N LYS A 614 9.36 -3.82 -13.59
CA LYS A 614 10.30 -3.21 -12.63
C LYS A 614 10.32 -4.08 -11.37
N THR A 615 11.16 -5.11 -11.33
CA THR A 615 11.26 -5.99 -10.16
C THR A 615 11.50 -5.15 -8.90
N ASN A 616 10.68 -5.37 -7.88
CA ASN A 616 10.78 -4.72 -6.57
C ASN A 616 12.18 -4.86 -5.94
N GLY A 617 12.45 -4.01 -4.95
CA GLY A 617 13.64 -4.09 -4.14
C GLY A 617 13.41 -3.48 -2.76
N VAL A 618 14.37 -3.66 -1.86
CA VAL A 618 14.38 -3.09 -0.51
C VAL A 618 15.71 -2.38 -0.24
N THR A 619 15.69 -1.35 0.61
CA THR A 619 16.92 -0.60 0.90
C THR A 619 17.88 -1.42 1.78
N PRO A 620 19.14 -1.63 1.35
CA PRO A 620 20.14 -2.31 2.17
C PRO A 620 20.58 -1.48 3.39
N ARG A 621 20.30 -0.16 3.41
CA ARG A 621 20.56 0.68 4.59
C ARG A 621 19.75 0.20 5.79
N ARG A 622 18.42 0.26 5.69
CA ARG A 622 17.54 -0.20 6.77
C ARG A 622 17.67 -1.71 7.00
N TRP A 623 17.61 -2.49 5.93
CA TRP A 623 17.40 -3.93 6.00
C TRP A 623 18.67 -4.78 6.07
N ILE A 624 19.85 -4.16 6.09
CA ILE A 624 21.11 -4.81 6.49
C ILE A 624 21.90 -3.88 7.41
N ARG A 625 22.30 -2.70 6.92
CA ARG A 625 23.30 -1.84 7.58
C ARG A 625 22.90 -1.41 8.99
N PHE A 626 21.62 -1.07 9.19
CA PHE A 626 21.12 -0.53 10.45
C PHE A 626 20.40 -1.56 11.33
N CYS A 627 19.63 -2.49 10.76
CA CYS A 627 18.99 -3.54 11.58
C CYS A 627 19.96 -4.67 11.99
N ASN A 628 21.04 -4.89 11.24
CA ASN A 628 22.00 -5.96 11.49
C ASN A 628 23.45 -5.45 11.42
N PRO A 629 23.86 -4.57 12.37
CA PRO A 629 25.20 -3.97 12.36
C PRO A 629 26.31 -5.01 12.51
N ASP A 630 26.06 -6.10 13.25
CA ASP A 630 27.01 -7.20 13.44
C ASP A 630 27.35 -7.88 12.11
N LEU A 631 26.34 -8.31 11.35
CA LEU A 631 26.55 -8.90 10.03
C LEU A 631 27.16 -7.90 9.06
N SER A 632 26.74 -6.63 9.15
CA SER A 632 27.28 -5.55 8.32
C SER A 632 28.77 -5.32 8.51
N ASN A 633 29.28 -5.47 9.74
CA ASN A 633 30.70 -5.36 10.04
C ASN A 633 31.47 -6.57 9.48
N ILE A 634 30.90 -7.78 9.53
CA ILE A 634 31.47 -8.99 8.90
C ILE A 634 31.52 -8.82 7.37
N ILE A 635 30.40 -8.45 6.73
CA ILE A 635 30.34 -8.18 5.29
C ILE A 635 31.43 -7.16 4.90
N THR A 636 31.55 -6.06 5.64
CA THR A 636 32.56 -5.02 5.39
C THR A 636 34.00 -5.54 5.55
N LYS A 637 34.27 -6.36 6.57
CA LYS A 637 35.59 -7.01 6.79
C LYS A 637 35.98 -7.92 5.62
N TRP A 638 35.07 -8.79 5.18
CA TRP A 638 35.37 -9.84 4.19
C TRP A 638 35.30 -9.35 2.73
N ILE A 639 34.53 -8.30 2.45
CA ILE A 639 34.56 -7.60 1.15
C ILE A 639 35.71 -6.58 1.09
N GLY A 640 36.16 -6.07 2.24
CA GLY A 640 37.25 -5.08 2.36
C GLY A 640 36.81 -3.62 2.18
N THR A 641 35.51 -3.35 2.05
CA THR A 641 34.94 -1.98 1.94
C THR A 641 33.49 -1.94 2.45
N GLU A 642 33.01 -0.77 2.88
CA GLU A 642 31.61 -0.50 3.24
C GLU A 642 30.75 -0.09 2.02
N ASP A 643 31.34 0.06 0.84
CA ASP A 643 30.61 0.54 -0.36
C ASP A 643 29.41 -0.32 -0.76
N TRP A 644 29.36 -1.58 -0.31
CA TRP A 644 28.25 -2.51 -0.56
C TRP A 644 26.89 -1.95 -0.10
N VAL A 645 26.87 -0.97 0.81
CA VAL A 645 25.63 -0.30 1.28
C VAL A 645 24.98 0.56 0.17
N THR A 646 25.75 0.98 -0.83
CA THR A 646 25.29 1.74 -2.02
C THR A 646 25.50 1.01 -3.34
N ASP A 647 26.38 0.00 -3.35
CA ASP A 647 26.68 -0.85 -4.50
C ASP A 647 26.52 -2.33 -4.10
N LEU A 648 25.27 -2.78 -4.05
CA LEU A 648 24.94 -4.10 -3.48
C LEU A 648 25.50 -5.28 -4.30
N GLU A 649 25.92 -5.06 -5.56
CA GLU A 649 26.60 -6.06 -6.38
C GLU A 649 27.89 -6.58 -5.73
N LYS A 650 28.55 -5.76 -4.91
CA LYS A 650 29.74 -6.18 -4.14
C LYS A 650 29.45 -7.36 -3.20
N LEU A 651 28.21 -7.62 -2.78
CA LEU A 651 27.87 -8.81 -1.98
C LEU A 651 28.21 -10.12 -2.70
N ALA A 652 28.22 -10.17 -4.03
CA ALA A 652 28.60 -11.35 -4.79
C ALA A 652 30.04 -11.83 -4.51
N ILE A 653 30.92 -10.96 -3.99
CA ILE A 653 32.30 -11.31 -3.57
C ILE A 653 32.28 -12.39 -2.47
N LEU A 654 31.28 -12.39 -1.59
CA LEU A 654 31.13 -13.36 -0.50
C LEU A 654 30.99 -14.81 -1.00
N ARG A 655 30.56 -15.03 -2.26
CA ARG A 655 30.50 -16.38 -2.87
C ARG A 655 31.86 -17.09 -2.81
N LYS A 656 32.98 -16.35 -2.86
CA LYS A 656 34.35 -16.91 -2.79
C LYS A 656 34.74 -17.42 -1.40
N PHE A 657 34.09 -16.92 -0.36
CA PHE A 657 34.37 -17.22 1.05
C PHE A 657 33.29 -18.10 1.69
N ALA A 658 32.26 -18.54 0.95
CA ALA A 658 31.12 -19.28 1.51
C ALA A 658 31.51 -20.61 2.20
N ASP A 659 32.66 -21.18 1.83
CA ASP A 659 33.23 -22.42 2.39
C ASP A 659 34.39 -22.16 3.39
N ASP A 660 34.73 -20.89 3.65
CA ASP A 660 35.75 -20.46 4.61
C ASP A 660 35.28 -20.65 6.07
N GLU A 661 36.11 -21.28 6.90
CA GLU A 661 35.70 -21.67 8.25
C GLU A 661 35.66 -20.50 9.23
N ASP A 662 36.54 -19.49 9.06
CA ASP A 662 36.56 -18.29 9.91
C ASP A 662 35.34 -17.40 9.59
N LEU A 663 34.99 -17.23 8.31
CA LEU A 663 33.76 -16.53 7.93
C LEU A 663 32.53 -17.26 8.51
N GLN A 664 32.45 -18.58 8.37
CA GLN A 664 31.32 -19.36 8.89
C GLN A 664 31.22 -19.33 10.43
N LEU A 665 32.33 -19.18 11.15
CA LEU A 665 32.33 -18.99 12.60
C LEU A 665 31.77 -17.61 12.98
N GLU A 666 32.28 -16.53 12.36
CA GLU A 666 31.80 -15.16 12.59
C GLU A 666 30.31 -15.02 12.24
N TRP A 667 29.89 -15.61 11.11
CA TRP A 667 28.51 -15.58 10.61
C TRP A 667 27.52 -16.26 11.56
N ARG A 668 27.85 -17.47 12.05
CA ARG A 668 27.02 -18.19 13.02
C ARG A 668 26.92 -17.44 14.35
N GLU A 669 28.01 -16.87 14.84
CA GLU A 669 27.98 -16.11 16.10
C GLU A 669 27.16 -14.82 15.96
N SER A 670 27.26 -14.10 14.84
CA SER A 670 26.38 -12.95 14.54
C SER A 670 24.89 -13.35 14.52
N LYS A 671 24.54 -14.45 13.82
CA LYS A 671 23.17 -14.99 13.82
C LYS A 671 22.71 -15.35 15.24
N ARG A 672 23.56 -16.01 16.04
CA ARG A 672 23.26 -16.39 17.43
C ARG A 672 23.00 -15.17 18.33
N ARG A 673 23.79 -14.10 18.21
CA ARG A 673 23.56 -12.84 18.96
C ARG A 673 22.23 -12.20 18.59
N ASN A 674 21.87 -12.17 17.30
CA ASN A 674 20.55 -11.68 16.86
C ASN A 674 19.40 -12.57 17.37
N LYS A 675 19.56 -13.90 17.41
CA LYS A 675 18.59 -14.84 18.00
C LYS A 675 18.36 -14.60 19.50
N ILE A 676 19.39 -14.21 20.24
CA ILE A 676 19.25 -13.81 21.66
C ILE A 676 18.39 -12.54 21.77
N LYS A 677 18.59 -11.52 20.91
CA LYS A 677 17.71 -10.34 20.88
C LYS A 677 16.25 -10.72 20.60
N VAL A 678 16.01 -11.60 19.62
CA VAL A 678 14.67 -12.12 19.28
C VAL A 678 14.06 -12.93 20.44
N ALA A 679 14.84 -13.76 21.13
CA ALA A 679 14.36 -14.53 22.28
C ALA A 679 13.94 -13.62 23.45
N SER A 680 14.73 -12.58 23.75
CA SER A 680 14.36 -11.54 24.73
C SER A 680 13.09 -10.79 24.33
N PHE A 681 12.98 -10.41 23.06
CA PHE A 681 11.80 -9.72 22.52
C PHE A 681 10.53 -10.59 22.57
N ILE A 682 10.63 -11.88 22.23
CA ILE A 682 9.53 -12.85 22.36
C ILE A 682 9.08 -12.95 23.82
N LYS A 683 10.02 -13.05 24.76
CA LYS A 683 9.72 -13.10 26.19
C LYS A 683 9.02 -11.83 26.67
N GLU A 684 9.47 -10.66 26.22
CA GLU A 684 8.87 -9.37 26.55
C GLU A 684 7.43 -9.25 26.02
N LYS A 685 7.18 -9.60 24.75
CA LYS A 685 5.89 -9.40 24.09
C LYS A 685 4.86 -10.51 24.33
N THR A 686 5.29 -11.71 24.72
CA THR A 686 4.41 -12.91 24.82
C THR A 686 4.52 -13.69 26.13
N GLY A 687 5.53 -13.40 26.96
CA GLY A 687 5.84 -14.16 28.17
C GLY A 687 6.56 -15.50 27.92
N TYR A 688 6.54 -16.05 26.71
CA TYR A 688 7.20 -17.33 26.41
C TYR A 688 8.73 -17.20 26.43
N VAL A 689 9.39 -18.15 27.08
CA VAL A 689 10.85 -18.33 27.01
C VAL A 689 11.16 -19.32 25.89
N VAL A 690 12.11 -18.97 25.01
CA VAL A 690 12.50 -19.78 23.84
C VAL A 690 14.01 -19.94 23.77
N ASN A 691 14.48 -21.11 23.33
CA ASN A 691 15.90 -21.45 23.28
C ASN A 691 16.58 -20.89 22.00
N PRO A 692 17.57 -19.98 22.09
CA PRO A 692 18.23 -19.40 20.91
C PRO A 692 19.14 -20.36 20.14
N ASN A 693 19.36 -21.59 20.63
CA ASN A 693 20.10 -22.64 19.92
C ASN A 693 19.20 -23.50 19.00
N ALA A 694 17.87 -23.45 19.18
CA ALA A 694 16.91 -24.05 18.26
C ALA A 694 16.81 -23.22 16.97
N MET A 695 16.44 -23.84 15.85
CA MET A 695 16.24 -23.15 14.56
C MET A 695 15.09 -22.15 14.66
N PHE A 696 15.30 -20.90 14.22
CA PHE A 696 14.26 -19.87 14.17
C PHE A 696 13.61 -19.86 12.78
N ASP A 697 12.37 -20.37 12.74
CA ASP A 697 11.55 -20.62 11.55
C ASP A 697 10.38 -19.62 11.52
N VAL A 698 10.37 -18.71 10.53
CA VAL A 698 9.59 -17.46 10.64
C VAL A 698 8.63 -17.25 9.47
N GLN A 699 7.35 -17.04 9.77
CA GLN A 699 6.32 -16.64 8.81
C GLN A 699 5.66 -15.32 9.23
N VAL A 700 6.22 -14.20 8.77
CA VAL A 700 5.71 -12.85 9.07
C VAL A 700 5.19 -12.12 7.82
N LYS A 701 3.86 -12.00 7.73
CA LYS A 701 3.11 -11.34 6.64
C LYS A 701 1.63 -11.22 7.02
N ARG A 702 0.87 -10.36 6.33
CA ARG A 702 -0.60 -10.22 6.48
C ARG A 702 -1.26 -11.61 6.55
N ILE A 703 -2.16 -11.80 7.52
CA ILE A 703 -2.87 -13.08 7.69
C ILE A 703 -3.97 -13.18 6.64
N HIS A 704 -3.91 -14.23 5.81
CA HIS A 704 -4.86 -14.45 4.72
C HIS A 704 -4.77 -15.91 4.26
N GLU A 705 -5.89 -16.51 3.87
CA GLU A 705 -5.92 -17.91 3.42
C GLU A 705 -4.93 -18.21 2.27
N TYR A 706 -4.79 -17.35 1.25
CA TYR A 706 -3.82 -17.57 0.16
C TYR A 706 -2.34 -17.43 0.55
N LYS A 707 -2.04 -16.76 1.68
CA LYS A 707 -0.68 -16.70 2.25
C LYS A 707 -0.32 -17.95 3.07
N ARG A 708 -1.33 -18.81 3.29
CA ARG A 708 -1.25 -20.16 3.87
C ARG A 708 -0.50 -20.26 5.20
N GLN A 709 -0.71 -19.32 6.13
CA GLN A 709 -0.34 -19.56 7.54
C GLN A 709 -1.00 -20.84 8.08
N LEU A 710 -2.18 -21.20 7.56
CA LEU A 710 -2.88 -22.45 7.86
C LEU A 710 -2.07 -23.70 7.42
N LEU A 711 -1.39 -23.69 6.27
CA LEU A 711 -0.52 -24.79 5.83
C LEU A 711 0.65 -25.00 6.81
N ASN A 712 1.30 -23.90 7.20
CA ASN A 712 2.42 -23.96 8.14
C ASN A 712 2.00 -24.54 9.50
N ILE A 713 0.96 -23.98 10.13
CA ILE A 713 0.51 -24.45 11.44
C ILE A 713 0.00 -25.90 11.40
N MET A 714 -0.64 -26.34 10.31
CA MET A 714 -1.02 -27.75 10.13
C MET A 714 0.22 -28.68 10.05
N GLY A 715 1.30 -28.25 9.39
CA GLY A 715 2.56 -29.01 9.36
C GLY A 715 3.27 -29.04 10.73
N ILE A 716 3.15 -27.96 11.51
CA ILE A 716 3.62 -27.92 12.91
C ILE A 716 2.80 -28.88 13.79
N VAL A 717 1.48 -28.92 13.63
CA VAL A 717 0.60 -29.86 14.33
C VAL A 717 0.96 -31.31 13.98
N TYR A 718 1.28 -31.62 12.71
CA TYR A 718 1.78 -32.94 12.31
C TYR A 718 3.09 -33.30 13.03
N ARG A 719 4.07 -32.41 13.04
CA ARG A 719 5.35 -32.61 13.75
C ARG A 719 5.14 -32.83 15.25
N TYR A 720 4.28 -32.04 15.89
CA TYR A 720 3.93 -32.19 17.30
C TYR A 720 3.25 -33.54 17.59
N LYS A 721 2.24 -33.94 16.80
CA LYS A 721 1.60 -35.27 16.93
C LYS A 721 2.62 -36.40 16.84
N MET A 722 3.48 -36.36 15.82
CA MET A 722 4.55 -37.34 15.62
C MET A 722 5.55 -37.38 16.78
N MET A 723 5.88 -36.23 17.38
CA MET A 723 6.70 -36.21 18.61
C MET A 723 6.00 -36.91 19.78
N LYS A 724 4.70 -36.65 20.01
CA LYS A 724 3.94 -37.26 21.11
C LYS A 724 3.81 -38.78 21.00
N GLU A 725 3.83 -39.33 19.79
CA GLU A 725 3.75 -40.77 19.52
C GLU A 725 5.11 -41.48 19.51
N MET A 726 6.22 -40.75 19.69
CA MET A 726 7.58 -41.29 19.77
C MET A 726 8.14 -41.27 21.19
N SER A 727 9.12 -42.13 21.47
CA SER A 727 9.90 -42.07 22.71
C SER A 727 10.82 -40.83 22.75
N GLY A 728 11.26 -40.42 23.94
CA GLY A 728 12.10 -39.23 24.13
C GLY A 728 13.44 -39.26 23.37
N GLU A 729 14.00 -40.44 23.11
CA GLU A 729 15.23 -40.61 22.34
C GLU A 729 14.96 -40.50 20.82
N GLU A 730 13.88 -41.11 20.34
CA GLU A 730 13.46 -41.03 18.94
C GLU A 730 13.09 -39.61 18.53
N ARG A 731 12.38 -38.87 19.41
CA ARG A 731 12.08 -37.44 19.24
C ARG A 731 13.35 -36.63 18.92
N LYS A 732 14.38 -36.76 19.77
CA LYS A 732 15.66 -36.05 19.65
C LYS A 732 16.47 -36.47 18.44
N ARG A 733 16.39 -37.73 18.02
CA ARG A 733 17.06 -38.23 16.81
C ARG A 733 16.38 -37.72 15.53
N ARG A 734 15.04 -37.75 15.50
CA ARG A 734 14.24 -37.46 14.30
C ARG A 734 14.08 -35.96 14.02
N PHE A 735 13.89 -35.13 15.03
CA PHE A 735 13.56 -33.71 14.82
C PHE A 735 14.65 -32.76 15.30
N VAL A 736 14.88 -31.70 14.51
CA VAL A 736 15.69 -30.55 14.94
C VAL A 736 14.86 -29.68 15.89
N PRO A 737 15.43 -29.16 17.00
CA PRO A 737 14.76 -28.18 17.84
C PRO A 737 14.36 -26.92 17.06
N ARG A 738 13.09 -26.51 17.15
CA ARG A 738 12.55 -25.34 16.42
C ARG A 738 11.79 -24.35 17.30
N VAL A 739 11.95 -23.06 16.99
CA VAL A 739 11.08 -21.97 17.42
C VAL A 739 10.36 -21.44 16.18
N CYS A 740 9.09 -21.84 16.02
CA CYS A 740 8.24 -21.44 14.91
C CYS A 740 7.52 -20.13 15.24
N ILE A 741 7.87 -19.05 14.55
CA ILE A 741 7.45 -17.68 14.83
C ILE A 741 6.49 -17.19 13.74
N PHE A 742 5.25 -16.93 14.12
CA PHE A 742 4.25 -16.28 13.29
C PHE A 742 4.14 -14.79 13.65
N GLY A 743 3.70 -13.97 12.71
CA GLY A 743 3.29 -12.60 12.99
C GLY A 743 2.61 -11.94 11.79
N GLY A 744 1.71 -11.01 12.06
CA GLY A 744 0.95 -10.32 11.01
C GLY A 744 -0.44 -9.92 11.47
N LYS A 745 -0.99 -8.90 10.84
CA LYS A 745 -2.34 -8.41 11.11
C LYS A 745 -3.35 -9.11 10.18
N ALA A 746 -4.45 -9.62 10.73
CA ALA A 746 -5.62 -10.08 9.99
C ALA A 746 -6.55 -8.88 9.74
N PHE A 747 -7.22 -8.77 8.59
CA PHE A 747 -8.18 -7.67 8.41
C PHE A 747 -9.38 -7.86 9.35
N ALA A 748 -9.88 -6.77 9.97
CA ALA A 748 -10.79 -6.87 11.12
C ALA A 748 -12.11 -7.61 10.82
N THR A 749 -12.69 -7.41 9.62
CA THR A 749 -13.91 -8.11 9.19
C THR A 749 -13.65 -9.50 8.59
N TYR A 750 -12.38 -9.89 8.37
CA TYR A 750 -12.03 -11.18 7.78
C TYR A 750 -12.00 -12.29 8.84
N VAL A 751 -13.19 -12.81 9.15
CA VAL A 751 -13.46 -13.84 10.17
C VAL A 751 -12.47 -15.01 10.11
N GLN A 752 -12.26 -15.61 8.92
CA GLN A 752 -11.39 -16.78 8.79
C GLN A 752 -9.91 -16.45 9.07
N ALA A 753 -9.44 -15.25 8.70
CA ALA A 753 -8.08 -14.81 9.04
C ALA A 753 -7.92 -14.60 10.56
N LYS A 754 -8.92 -14.05 11.26
CA LYS A 754 -8.91 -13.96 12.74
C LYS A 754 -8.93 -15.35 13.40
N ARG A 755 -9.72 -16.31 12.86
CA ARG A 755 -9.71 -17.73 13.30
C ARG A 755 -8.33 -18.39 13.12
N ILE A 756 -7.60 -18.09 12.05
CA ILE A 756 -6.23 -18.60 11.85
C ILE A 756 -5.27 -18.07 12.93
N VAL A 757 -5.34 -16.78 13.28
CA VAL A 757 -4.55 -16.23 14.41
C VAL A 757 -4.87 -16.97 15.71
N LYS A 758 -6.17 -17.12 16.03
CA LYS A 758 -6.66 -17.83 17.22
C LYS A 758 -6.17 -19.29 17.26
N PHE A 759 -6.16 -19.98 16.12
CA PHE A 759 -5.66 -21.35 16.01
C PHE A 759 -4.16 -21.44 16.32
N ILE A 760 -3.35 -20.53 15.76
CA ILE A 760 -1.90 -20.48 16.03
C ILE A 760 -1.63 -20.21 17.52
N THR A 761 -2.38 -19.30 18.16
CA THR A 761 -2.19 -19.00 19.59
C THR A 761 -2.56 -20.18 20.49
N ASP A 762 -3.60 -20.94 20.16
CA ASP A 762 -4.04 -22.10 20.96
C ASP A 762 -3.10 -23.31 20.79
N VAL A 763 -2.61 -23.55 19.58
CA VAL A 763 -1.52 -24.52 19.33
C VAL A 763 -0.27 -24.09 20.11
N GLY A 764 0.10 -22.81 20.09
CA GLY A 764 1.21 -22.27 20.87
C GLY A 764 1.05 -22.48 22.38
N ALA A 765 -0.12 -22.17 22.94
CA ALA A 765 -0.41 -22.39 24.35
C ALA A 765 -0.32 -23.86 24.75
N THR A 766 -0.70 -24.78 23.86
CA THR A 766 -0.61 -26.22 24.11
C THR A 766 0.83 -26.72 24.03
N VAL A 767 1.50 -26.47 22.90
CA VAL A 767 2.86 -26.97 22.62
C VAL A 767 3.90 -26.37 23.57
N ASN A 768 3.83 -25.08 23.87
CA ASN A 768 4.86 -24.41 24.67
C ASN A 768 4.88 -24.85 26.14
N ASN A 769 3.75 -25.35 26.65
CA ASN A 769 3.56 -25.82 28.02
C ASN A 769 3.65 -27.35 28.16
N ASP A 770 3.90 -28.09 27.08
CA ASP A 770 4.01 -29.55 27.13
C ASP A 770 5.41 -30.01 27.61
N PRO A 771 5.53 -30.66 28.78
CA PRO A 771 6.82 -31.12 29.31
C PRO A 771 7.45 -32.25 28.47
N ASP A 772 6.66 -33.00 27.68
CA ASP A 772 7.19 -34.03 26.76
C ASP A 772 7.99 -33.45 25.60
N ILE A 773 7.74 -32.18 25.27
CA ILE A 773 8.32 -31.46 24.14
C ILE A 773 9.43 -30.53 24.60
N GLY A 774 9.20 -29.77 25.68
CA GLY A 774 10.19 -28.83 26.22
C GLY A 774 10.65 -27.82 25.17
N ASP A 775 11.94 -27.75 24.89
CA ASP A 775 12.55 -26.86 23.89
C ASP A 775 12.71 -27.51 22.49
N LEU A 776 12.22 -28.73 22.26
CA LEU A 776 12.26 -29.37 20.95
C LEU A 776 11.34 -28.66 19.93
N LEU A 777 10.23 -28.09 20.40
CA LEU A 777 9.33 -27.30 19.58
C LEU A 777 8.68 -26.21 20.43
N LYS A 778 8.81 -24.96 20.00
CA LYS A 778 8.03 -23.82 20.49
C LYS A 778 7.28 -23.19 19.31
N VAL A 779 6.06 -22.72 19.56
CA VAL A 779 5.21 -22.04 18.57
C VAL A 779 4.75 -20.71 19.17
N VAL A 780 5.08 -19.61 18.50
CA VAL A 780 4.88 -18.26 19.03
C VAL A 780 4.17 -17.40 17.99
N PHE A 781 3.14 -16.67 18.40
CA PHE A 781 2.59 -15.57 17.62
C PHE A 781 3.11 -14.25 18.20
N VAL A 782 3.92 -13.53 17.42
CA VAL A 782 4.43 -12.20 17.79
C VAL A 782 3.36 -11.15 17.46
N PRO A 783 2.84 -10.41 18.47
CA PRO A 783 1.82 -9.40 18.25
C PRO A 783 2.37 -8.17 17.52
N ASP A 784 1.46 -7.45 16.89
CA ASP A 784 1.67 -6.10 16.34
C ASP A 784 2.81 -5.98 15.31
N TYR A 785 2.95 -6.99 14.46
CA TYR A 785 3.97 -7.00 13.40
C TYR A 785 3.93 -5.73 12.54
N ASN A 786 5.00 -4.95 12.63
CA ASN A 786 5.22 -3.66 11.98
C ASN A 786 6.70 -3.57 11.49
N VAL A 787 7.22 -2.36 11.20
CA VAL A 787 8.61 -2.20 10.73
C VAL A 787 9.60 -2.53 11.84
N SER A 788 9.39 -2.01 13.05
CA SER A 788 10.26 -2.28 14.21
C SER A 788 10.31 -3.75 14.61
N VAL A 789 9.18 -4.46 14.57
CA VAL A 789 9.14 -5.92 14.81
C VAL A 789 9.96 -6.65 13.72
N ALA A 790 9.82 -6.24 12.45
CA ALA A 790 10.58 -6.83 11.36
C ALA A 790 12.09 -6.56 11.47
N GLU A 791 12.50 -5.38 11.94
CA GLU A 791 13.92 -5.04 12.19
C GLU A 791 14.55 -5.90 13.29
N VAL A 792 13.77 -6.42 14.25
CA VAL A 792 14.25 -7.37 15.26
C VAL A 792 14.23 -8.80 14.75
N LEU A 793 13.12 -9.25 14.14
CA LEU A 793 12.94 -10.65 13.73
C LEU A 793 13.85 -11.06 12.56
N ILE A 794 13.98 -10.23 11.51
CA ILE A 794 14.67 -10.61 10.28
C ILE A 794 16.16 -10.95 10.52
N PRO A 795 16.96 -10.13 11.24
CA PRO A 795 18.35 -10.46 11.55
C PRO A 795 18.53 -11.79 12.31
N GLY A 796 17.59 -12.13 13.18
CA GLY A 796 17.60 -13.36 13.99
C GLY A 796 16.97 -14.58 13.33
N SER A 797 16.42 -14.47 12.12
CA SER A 797 15.76 -15.59 11.44
C SER A 797 16.75 -16.48 10.68
N GLU A 798 16.52 -17.79 10.66
CA GLU A 798 17.35 -18.76 9.94
C GLU A 798 16.58 -19.41 8.78
N LEU A 799 15.31 -19.75 8.99
CA LEU A 799 14.38 -20.16 7.94
C LEU A 799 13.24 -19.14 7.85
N SER A 800 12.80 -18.78 6.65
CA SER A 800 11.60 -17.97 6.45
C SER A 800 10.64 -18.56 5.42
N GLN A 801 9.34 -18.47 5.72
CA GLN A 801 8.29 -19.15 4.97
C GLN A 801 7.54 -18.22 4.01
N HIS A 802 7.71 -18.46 2.71
CA HIS A 802 7.08 -17.72 1.62
C HIS A 802 6.20 -18.65 0.79
N ILE A 803 5.20 -19.19 1.47
CA ILE A 803 4.45 -20.40 1.07
C ILE A 803 3.07 -20.12 0.46
N SER A 804 2.90 -18.99 -0.22
CA SER A 804 1.60 -18.62 -0.81
C SER A 804 1.19 -19.61 -1.91
N THR A 805 -0.10 -19.74 -2.21
CA THR A 805 -0.57 -20.55 -3.36
C THR A 805 0.04 -19.97 -4.64
N ALA A 806 0.70 -20.79 -5.47
CA ALA A 806 1.43 -20.26 -6.62
C ALA A 806 0.53 -19.47 -7.60
N GLY A 807 1.05 -18.35 -8.12
CA GLY A 807 0.27 -17.41 -8.92
C GLY A 807 -0.60 -16.46 -8.09
N MET A 808 -0.36 -16.31 -6.77
CA MET A 808 -1.09 -15.36 -5.92
C MET A 808 -0.20 -14.25 -5.34
N GLU A 809 1.13 -14.39 -5.35
CA GLU A 809 2.06 -13.31 -5.02
C GLU A 809 2.55 -12.59 -6.28
N ALA A 810 2.30 -11.29 -6.36
CA ALA A 810 2.90 -10.45 -7.40
C ALA A 810 4.42 -10.31 -7.27
N SER A 811 4.96 -10.45 -6.07
CA SER A 811 6.37 -10.20 -5.74
C SER A 811 6.67 -10.77 -4.34
N GLY A 812 7.25 -10.00 -3.42
CA GLY A 812 7.48 -10.42 -2.04
C GLY A 812 8.67 -9.70 -1.41
N THR A 813 8.46 -8.50 -0.87
CA THR A 813 9.58 -7.69 -0.34
C THR A 813 10.10 -8.14 1.02
N SER A 814 9.41 -9.01 1.77
CA SER A 814 10.00 -9.63 2.97
C SER A 814 10.97 -10.75 2.60
N ASN A 815 10.69 -11.51 1.54
CA ASN A 815 11.52 -12.57 0.98
C ASN A 815 12.96 -12.06 0.75
N MET A 816 13.06 -10.89 0.09
CA MET A 816 14.32 -10.20 -0.19
C MET A 816 15.12 -9.85 1.08
N LYS A 817 14.45 -9.31 2.11
CA LYS A 817 15.10 -8.93 3.38
C LYS A 817 15.64 -10.14 4.14
N PHE A 818 14.93 -11.26 4.08
CA PHE A 818 15.38 -12.51 4.69
C PHE A 818 16.64 -13.02 3.99
N ALA A 819 16.63 -13.13 2.65
CA ALA A 819 17.81 -13.53 1.88
C ALA A 819 19.02 -12.61 2.16
N MET A 820 18.82 -11.28 2.18
CA MET A 820 19.84 -10.29 2.54
C MET A 820 20.49 -10.54 3.91
N ASN A 821 19.74 -11.05 4.90
CA ASN A 821 20.22 -11.34 6.26
C ASN A 821 20.68 -12.81 6.44
N GLY A 822 20.92 -13.53 5.33
CA GLY A 822 21.33 -14.93 5.33
C GLY A 822 20.28 -15.88 5.90
N CYS A 823 19.01 -15.47 5.95
CA CYS A 823 17.93 -16.39 6.26
C CYS A 823 17.63 -17.20 4.99
N VAL A 824 17.59 -18.52 5.11
CA VAL A 824 17.26 -19.44 4.02
C VAL A 824 15.73 -19.45 3.82
N LEU A 825 15.26 -19.58 2.58
CA LEU A 825 13.83 -19.54 2.28
C LEU A 825 13.28 -20.96 2.03
N ILE A 826 12.06 -21.20 2.54
CA ILE A 826 11.17 -22.26 2.08
C ILE A 826 9.94 -21.63 1.43
N GLY A 827 9.57 -22.09 0.23
CA GLY A 827 8.52 -21.44 -0.54
C GLY A 827 8.06 -22.21 -1.78
N THR A 828 6.97 -21.72 -2.35
CA THR A 828 6.46 -22.10 -3.67
C THR A 828 7.19 -21.34 -4.77
N LEU A 829 7.06 -21.80 -6.02
CA LEU A 829 7.53 -21.08 -7.21
C LEU A 829 6.57 -19.93 -7.55
N ASP A 830 6.57 -18.90 -6.70
CA ASP A 830 5.57 -17.81 -6.67
C ASP A 830 6.23 -16.45 -6.38
N GLY A 831 5.75 -15.40 -7.05
CA GLY A 831 6.25 -14.03 -6.91
C GLY A 831 7.79 -13.91 -6.90
N ALA A 832 8.32 -13.24 -5.89
CA ALA A 832 9.76 -12.99 -5.75
C ALA A 832 10.60 -14.23 -5.41
N ASN A 833 9.99 -15.37 -5.05
CA ASN A 833 10.75 -16.58 -4.77
C ASN A 833 11.49 -17.10 -6.01
N VAL A 834 10.94 -16.86 -7.21
CA VAL A 834 11.53 -17.33 -8.48
C VAL A 834 12.86 -16.62 -8.72
N GLU A 835 12.84 -15.29 -8.79
CA GLU A 835 14.03 -14.48 -8.98
C GLU A 835 15.05 -14.66 -7.83
N ILE A 836 14.60 -14.83 -6.58
CA ILE A 836 15.51 -15.13 -5.46
C ILE A 836 16.20 -16.49 -5.66
N ARG A 837 15.46 -17.54 -6.03
CA ARG A 837 16.00 -18.88 -6.26
C ARG A 837 17.01 -18.93 -7.40
N GLU A 838 16.81 -18.14 -8.45
CA GLU A 838 17.77 -17.95 -9.54
C GLU A 838 19.08 -17.33 -9.03
N GLU A 839 19.00 -16.24 -8.25
CA GLU A 839 20.18 -15.49 -7.82
C GLU A 839 20.98 -16.14 -6.67
N VAL A 840 20.31 -16.86 -5.76
CA VAL A 840 20.98 -17.61 -4.67
C VAL A 840 21.40 -19.01 -5.11
N GLY A 841 20.85 -19.52 -6.22
CA GLY A 841 21.06 -20.88 -6.73
C GLY A 841 20.13 -21.91 -6.09
N GLU A 842 19.73 -22.90 -6.89
CA GLU A 842 18.67 -23.85 -6.53
C GLU A 842 18.93 -24.63 -5.23
N ASP A 843 20.18 -25.03 -5.00
CA ASP A 843 20.61 -25.79 -3.82
C ASP A 843 20.52 -24.99 -2.50
N ASN A 844 20.35 -23.66 -2.59
CA ASN A 844 20.30 -22.75 -1.45
C ASN A 844 18.87 -22.26 -1.13
N PHE A 845 17.83 -22.88 -1.73
CA PHE A 845 16.42 -22.56 -1.55
C PHE A 845 15.55 -23.83 -1.43
N PHE A 846 14.64 -23.90 -0.46
CA PHE A 846 13.75 -25.05 -0.27
C PHE A 846 12.43 -24.89 -1.03
N LEU A 847 12.36 -25.46 -2.25
CA LEU A 847 11.18 -25.42 -3.11
C LEU A 847 10.20 -26.59 -2.82
N PHE A 848 8.90 -26.32 -2.84
CA PHE A 848 7.83 -27.33 -2.84
C PHE A 848 6.54 -26.82 -3.52
N GLY A 849 5.53 -27.69 -3.61
CA GLY A 849 4.16 -27.35 -4.00
C GLY A 849 3.93 -27.21 -5.51
N ALA A 850 2.65 -27.07 -5.87
CA ALA A 850 2.20 -26.87 -7.25
C ALA A 850 2.70 -25.54 -7.85
N ARG A 851 2.88 -25.53 -9.18
CA ARG A 851 3.25 -24.37 -10.00
C ARG A 851 1.99 -23.60 -10.44
N ALA A 852 2.14 -22.31 -10.73
CA ALA A 852 1.02 -21.42 -11.07
C ALA A 852 0.11 -21.92 -12.21
N HIS A 853 0.67 -22.54 -13.25
CA HIS A 853 -0.11 -23.09 -14.37
C HIS A 853 -0.94 -24.34 -14.03
N GLU A 854 -0.59 -25.06 -12.97
CA GLU A 854 -1.27 -26.29 -12.54
C GLU A 854 -2.54 -25.98 -11.72
N ILE A 855 -2.60 -24.81 -11.07
CA ILE A 855 -3.61 -24.42 -10.09
C ILE A 855 -5.04 -24.51 -10.62
N ALA A 856 -5.28 -24.05 -11.85
CA ALA A 856 -6.61 -24.09 -12.47
C ALA A 856 -7.07 -25.53 -12.75
N GLY A 857 -6.14 -26.42 -13.13
CA GLY A 857 -6.40 -27.85 -13.31
C GLY A 857 -6.71 -28.54 -11.98
N LEU A 858 -5.91 -28.28 -10.94
CA LEU A 858 -6.08 -28.84 -9.60
C LEU A 858 -7.40 -28.42 -8.93
N ARG A 859 -7.84 -27.17 -9.14
CA ARG A 859 -9.16 -26.70 -8.71
C ARG A 859 -10.30 -27.42 -9.43
N ARG A 860 -10.13 -27.70 -10.73
CA ARG A 860 -11.11 -28.46 -11.52
C ARG A 860 -11.19 -29.92 -11.09
N GLU A 861 -10.04 -30.57 -10.87
CA GLU A 861 -9.91 -31.91 -10.29
C GLU A 861 -10.66 -32.01 -8.96
N ARG A 862 -10.55 -30.98 -8.10
CA ARG A 862 -11.29 -30.89 -6.84
C ARG A 862 -12.80 -30.75 -7.06
N SER A 863 -13.26 -29.85 -7.94
CA SER A 863 -14.69 -29.69 -8.23
C SER A 863 -15.33 -30.94 -8.85
N GLU A 864 -14.57 -31.69 -9.65
CA GLU A 864 -14.99 -32.98 -10.23
C GLU A 864 -14.95 -34.14 -9.23
N GLY A 865 -14.58 -33.89 -7.96
CA GLY A 865 -14.51 -34.90 -6.91
C GLY A 865 -13.38 -35.91 -7.05
N LYS A 866 -12.36 -35.62 -7.86
CA LYS A 866 -11.22 -36.52 -8.16
C LYS A 866 -10.07 -36.38 -7.16
N PHE A 867 -9.98 -35.26 -6.46
CA PHE A 867 -8.96 -35.02 -5.44
C PHE A 867 -9.17 -35.94 -4.22
N VAL A 868 -8.14 -36.71 -3.87
CA VAL A 868 -8.07 -37.51 -2.64
C VAL A 868 -7.02 -36.89 -1.72
N GLY A 869 -7.40 -36.57 -0.48
CA GLY A 869 -6.49 -36.02 0.53
C GLY A 869 -5.45 -37.03 0.99
N ASP A 870 -4.22 -36.56 1.27
CA ASP A 870 -3.18 -37.40 1.86
C ASP A 870 -3.59 -37.87 3.27
N PRO A 871 -3.38 -39.15 3.64
CA PRO A 871 -3.75 -39.66 4.96
C PRO A 871 -3.17 -38.85 6.13
N ARG A 872 -1.96 -38.30 5.99
CA ARG A 872 -1.31 -37.45 7.01
C ARG A 872 -2.05 -36.11 7.18
N PHE A 873 -2.64 -35.58 6.12
CA PHE A 873 -3.43 -34.35 6.18
C PHE A 873 -4.79 -34.58 6.86
N GLU A 874 -5.47 -35.68 6.51
CA GLU A 874 -6.73 -36.07 7.16
C GLU A 874 -6.52 -36.39 8.65
N GLU A 875 -5.42 -37.06 9.00
CA GLU A 875 -4.98 -37.31 10.38
C GLU A 875 -4.78 -36.01 11.16
N VAL A 876 -4.16 -34.98 10.58
CA VAL A 876 -4.00 -33.67 11.22
C VAL A 876 -5.35 -33.00 11.45
N LYS A 877 -6.27 -32.99 10.47
CA LYS A 877 -7.61 -32.42 10.65
C LYS A 877 -8.37 -33.15 11.77
N ALA A 878 -8.29 -34.47 11.83
CA ALA A 878 -8.89 -35.28 12.90
C ALA A 878 -8.25 -34.98 14.27
N TYR A 879 -6.93 -34.81 14.32
CA TYR A 879 -6.22 -34.46 15.55
C TYR A 879 -6.57 -33.05 16.05
N VAL A 880 -6.75 -32.07 15.18
CA VAL A 880 -7.29 -30.73 15.55
C VAL A 880 -8.70 -30.85 16.13
N ARG A 881 -9.59 -31.60 15.46
CA ARG A 881 -10.97 -31.84 15.90
C ARG A 881 -11.11 -32.61 17.22
N SER A 882 -10.05 -33.30 17.66
CA SER A 882 -10.04 -34.02 18.95
C SER A 882 -10.24 -33.11 20.18
N GLY A 883 -9.96 -31.80 20.05
CA GLY A 883 -9.99 -30.84 21.16
C GLY A 883 -8.67 -30.76 21.94
N VAL A 884 -7.58 -31.38 21.45
CA VAL A 884 -6.26 -31.31 22.09
C VAL A 884 -5.73 -29.87 22.23
N PHE A 885 -6.12 -28.96 21.34
CA PHE A 885 -5.75 -27.53 21.40
C PHE A 885 -6.76 -26.66 22.18
N GLY A 886 -7.60 -27.27 23.01
CA GLY A 886 -8.55 -26.58 23.87
C GLY A 886 -10.02 -26.72 23.44
N ALA A 887 -10.89 -25.91 24.05
CA ALA A 887 -12.34 -26.06 23.93
C ALA A 887 -12.91 -25.72 22.55
N TYR A 888 -12.21 -24.92 21.74
CA TYR A 888 -12.66 -24.56 20.39
C TYR A 888 -12.21 -25.65 19.40
N LYS A 889 -13.16 -26.35 18.78
CA LYS A 889 -12.89 -27.52 17.92
C LYS A 889 -12.47 -27.19 16.48
N TYR A 890 -12.42 -25.91 16.11
CA TYR A 890 -12.02 -25.44 14.78
C TYR A 890 -12.80 -26.02 13.59
N GLU A 891 -14.05 -26.46 13.80
CA GLU A 891 -14.86 -27.12 12.76
C GLU A 891 -15.08 -26.24 11.52
N GLU A 892 -15.34 -24.94 11.72
CA GLU A 892 -15.50 -23.96 10.63
C GLU A 892 -14.16 -23.64 9.91
N LEU A 893 -13.02 -23.87 10.57
CA LEU A 893 -11.69 -23.68 9.99
C LEU A 893 -11.25 -24.92 9.19
N MET A 894 -11.49 -26.12 9.71
CA MET A 894 -11.26 -27.37 8.97
C MET A 894 -12.25 -27.50 7.80
N GLY A 895 -13.49 -27.05 7.99
CA GLY A 895 -14.55 -27.09 6.98
C GLY A 895 -14.28 -26.25 5.73
N SER A 896 -13.42 -25.22 5.77
CA SER A 896 -13.02 -24.50 4.56
C SER A 896 -12.09 -25.32 3.65
N LEU A 897 -11.46 -26.36 4.19
CA LEU A 897 -10.58 -27.29 3.49
C LEU A 897 -11.36 -28.49 2.90
N GLU A 898 -12.69 -28.51 3.02
CA GLU A 898 -13.55 -29.68 2.78
C GLU A 898 -14.73 -29.39 1.83
N GLY A 899 -15.34 -30.45 1.30
CA GLY A 899 -16.25 -30.40 0.16
C GLY A 899 -15.49 -30.20 -1.16
N ASN A 900 -16.22 -30.18 -2.28
CA ASN A 900 -15.65 -30.08 -3.63
C ASN A 900 -15.92 -28.72 -4.30
N GLU A 901 -16.93 -28.00 -3.81
CA GLU A 901 -17.36 -26.69 -4.30
C GLU A 901 -17.91 -25.82 -3.15
N GLY A 902 -18.25 -24.56 -3.47
CA GLY A 902 -18.84 -23.60 -2.54
C GLY A 902 -17.87 -22.50 -2.08
N TYR A 903 -18.38 -21.27 -1.94
CA TYR A 903 -17.60 -20.14 -1.47
C TYR A 903 -17.10 -20.35 -0.03
N GLY A 904 -15.83 -20.03 0.23
CA GLY A 904 -15.20 -20.26 1.53
C GLY A 904 -14.99 -21.74 1.88
N ARG A 905 -15.09 -22.65 0.91
CA ARG A 905 -14.93 -24.10 1.06
C ARG A 905 -14.00 -24.68 -0.02
N ALA A 906 -13.94 -26.01 -0.11
CA ALA A 906 -13.28 -26.77 -1.16
C ALA A 906 -11.76 -26.59 -1.28
N ASP A 907 -11.08 -26.08 -0.25
CA ASP A 907 -9.63 -25.88 -0.23
C ASP A 907 -9.12 -25.12 -1.47
N TYR A 908 -9.76 -24.00 -1.81
CA TYR A 908 -9.43 -23.19 -2.99
C TYR A 908 -7.95 -22.75 -3.07
N PHE A 909 -7.26 -22.72 -1.93
CA PHE A 909 -5.85 -22.35 -1.79
C PHE A 909 -4.89 -23.56 -1.76
N LEU A 910 -5.39 -24.77 -1.99
CA LEU A 910 -4.62 -26.01 -2.16
C LEU A 910 -3.72 -26.33 -0.95
N VAL A 911 -4.23 -26.10 0.26
CA VAL A 911 -3.54 -26.43 1.52
C VAL A 911 -3.31 -27.93 1.61
N GLY A 912 -4.36 -28.74 1.45
CA GLY A 912 -4.29 -30.20 1.54
C GLY A 912 -3.57 -30.85 0.35
N LYS A 913 -3.59 -30.21 -0.83
CA LYS A 913 -2.87 -30.68 -2.03
C LYS A 913 -1.35 -30.50 -1.90
N ASP A 914 -0.89 -29.35 -1.42
CA ASP A 914 0.55 -29.09 -1.24
C ASP A 914 1.11 -29.67 0.07
N PHE A 915 0.25 -29.97 1.06
CA PHE A 915 0.64 -30.48 2.38
C PHE A 915 1.69 -31.59 2.37
N PRO A 916 1.59 -32.67 1.55
CA PRO A 916 2.59 -33.74 1.49
C PRO A 916 3.98 -33.21 1.15
N THR A 917 4.07 -32.46 0.05
CA THR A 917 5.33 -31.89 -0.45
C THR A 917 5.91 -30.85 0.51
N TYR A 918 5.05 -30.14 1.25
CA TYR A 918 5.47 -29.18 2.27
C TYR A 918 6.16 -29.85 3.46
N ILE A 919 5.54 -30.88 4.06
CA ILE A 919 6.13 -31.57 5.20
C ILE A 919 7.41 -32.35 4.82
N GLU A 920 7.43 -32.95 3.62
CA GLU A 920 8.62 -33.62 3.07
C GLU A 920 9.76 -32.62 2.77
N CYS A 921 9.43 -31.38 2.39
CA CYS A 921 10.41 -30.32 2.24
C CYS A 921 10.94 -29.84 3.60
N GLN A 922 10.09 -29.75 4.62
CA GLN A 922 10.53 -29.44 6.00
C GLN A 922 11.44 -30.52 6.61
N ASP A 923 11.29 -31.79 6.23
CA ASP A 923 12.23 -32.86 6.62
C ASP A 923 13.63 -32.64 5.98
N LYS A 924 13.71 -32.16 4.72
CA LYS A 924 14.98 -31.76 4.08
C LYS A 924 15.61 -30.54 4.75
N VAL A 925 14.80 -29.61 5.27
CA VAL A 925 15.29 -28.48 6.08
C VAL A 925 15.93 -28.97 7.38
N ASP A 926 15.28 -29.93 8.08
CA ASP A 926 15.84 -30.56 9.28
C ASP A 926 17.13 -31.35 8.98
N GLU A 927 17.24 -32.00 7.82
CA GLU A 927 18.48 -32.67 7.38
C GLU A 927 19.60 -31.64 7.16
N ALA A 928 19.33 -30.60 6.37
CA ALA A 928 20.32 -29.57 6.05
C ALA A 928 20.80 -28.78 7.28
N TYR A 929 19.94 -28.53 8.27
CA TYR A 929 20.31 -27.78 9.48
C TYR A 929 21.23 -28.55 10.42
N ARG A 930 21.20 -29.90 10.40
CA ARG A 930 22.15 -30.74 11.16
C ARG A 930 23.58 -30.57 10.66
N ASP A 931 23.75 -30.37 9.35
CA ASP A 931 25.04 -29.96 8.78
C ASP A 931 25.18 -28.43 8.87
N HIS A 932 25.71 -27.97 10.01
CA HIS A 932 25.95 -26.55 10.25
C HIS A 932 26.94 -25.92 9.24
N LYS A 933 27.82 -26.70 8.58
CA LYS A 933 28.74 -26.18 7.55
C LYS A 933 27.96 -25.88 6.26
N ARG A 934 27.15 -26.85 5.80
CA ARG A 934 26.21 -26.66 4.67
C ARG A 934 25.21 -25.54 4.95
N TRP A 935 24.58 -25.51 6.12
CA TRP A 935 23.59 -24.48 6.46
C TRP A 935 24.19 -23.06 6.44
N THR A 936 25.38 -22.89 7.02
CA THR A 936 26.06 -21.58 7.04
C THR A 936 26.51 -21.16 5.64
N ARG A 937 26.97 -22.11 4.82
CA ARG A 937 27.25 -21.88 3.39
C ARG A 937 26.02 -21.39 2.63
N MET A 938 24.87 -22.06 2.78
CA MET A 938 23.59 -21.64 2.18
C MET A 938 23.18 -20.23 2.67
N SER A 939 23.39 -19.94 3.95
CA SER A 939 23.13 -18.63 4.57
C SER A 939 23.99 -17.52 3.95
N ILE A 940 25.30 -17.73 3.79
CA ILE A 940 26.22 -16.78 3.14
C ILE A 940 25.83 -16.58 1.67
N LEU A 941 25.49 -17.65 0.95
CA LEU A 941 25.09 -17.57 -0.47
C LEU A 941 23.75 -16.86 -0.68
N ASN A 942 22.82 -16.93 0.28
CA ASN A 942 21.59 -16.13 0.24
C ASN A 942 21.88 -14.62 0.33
N THR A 943 22.77 -14.19 1.24
CA THR A 943 23.21 -12.78 1.26
C THR A 943 23.99 -12.43 -0.01
N ALA A 944 24.90 -13.29 -0.47
CA ALA A 944 25.74 -13.03 -1.64
C ALA A 944 24.95 -12.95 -2.96
N GLY A 945 23.84 -13.68 -3.07
CA GLY A 945 22.89 -13.60 -4.18
C GLY A 945 21.85 -12.48 -4.05
N SER A 946 21.79 -11.76 -2.92
CA SER A 946 20.72 -10.78 -2.67
C SER A 946 20.84 -9.45 -3.44
N TYR A 947 21.92 -9.26 -4.22
CA TYR A 947 22.27 -7.99 -4.86
C TYR A 947 21.21 -7.46 -5.83
N LYS A 948 20.54 -8.32 -6.62
CA LYS A 948 19.42 -7.95 -7.52
C LYS A 948 18.27 -7.26 -6.78
N PHE A 949 18.13 -7.46 -5.47
CA PHE A 949 16.98 -6.99 -4.69
C PHE A 949 17.20 -5.67 -3.95
N SER A 950 18.26 -4.92 -4.25
CA SER A 950 18.36 -3.51 -3.82
C SER A 950 17.26 -2.66 -4.47
N SER A 951 16.59 -1.82 -3.68
CA SER A 951 15.68 -0.80 -4.23
C SER A 951 16.42 0.28 -5.05
N ASP A 952 17.74 0.37 -4.94
CA ASP A 952 18.53 1.33 -5.73
C ASP A 952 18.52 0.98 -7.23
N ARG A 953 18.71 -0.31 -7.57
CA ARG A 953 18.53 -0.81 -8.95
C ARG A 953 17.12 -0.53 -9.44
N THR A 954 16.10 -0.88 -8.65
CA THR A 954 14.70 -0.61 -9.01
C THR A 954 14.50 0.87 -9.34
N ILE A 955 15.00 1.78 -8.48
CA ILE A 955 14.90 3.22 -8.72
C ILE A 955 15.67 3.67 -9.97
N HIS A 956 16.86 3.14 -10.25
CA HIS A 956 17.56 3.42 -11.50
C HIS A 956 16.76 3.00 -12.74
N GLU A 957 16.09 1.85 -12.70
CA GLU A 957 15.24 1.39 -13.81
C GLU A 957 13.99 2.28 -13.99
N TYR A 958 13.30 2.65 -12.91
CA TYR A 958 12.18 3.59 -12.98
C TYR A 958 12.63 4.96 -13.51
N ALA A 959 13.75 5.48 -12.98
CA ALA A 959 14.32 6.77 -13.37
C ALA A 959 14.71 6.80 -14.86
N ARG A 960 15.31 5.72 -15.38
CA ARG A 960 15.75 5.62 -16.79
C ARG A 960 14.61 5.32 -17.76
N HIS A 961 13.77 4.32 -17.47
CA HIS A 961 12.84 3.74 -18.45
C HIS A 961 11.41 4.28 -18.37
N ILE A 962 11.04 4.96 -17.27
CA ILE A 962 9.70 5.54 -17.08
C ILE A 962 9.80 7.05 -16.86
N TRP A 963 10.43 7.48 -15.76
CA TRP A 963 10.39 8.88 -15.32
C TRP A 963 11.24 9.83 -16.19
N ARG A 964 12.34 9.32 -16.75
CA ARG A 964 13.38 10.07 -17.47
C ARG A 964 13.91 11.24 -16.61
N ILE A 965 14.31 10.92 -15.39
CA ILE A 965 14.94 11.85 -14.44
C ILE A 965 16.42 11.48 -14.25
N GLU A 966 17.24 12.49 -13.98
CA GLU A 966 18.68 12.36 -13.75
C GLU A 966 19.03 12.75 -12.30
N PRO A 967 20.12 12.24 -11.71
CA PRO A 967 20.59 12.65 -10.39
C PRO A 967 20.90 14.15 -10.34
N ALA A 968 20.37 14.84 -9.34
CA ALA A 968 20.55 16.27 -9.11
C ALA A 968 21.44 16.49 -7.87
N LEU A 969 22.72 16.15 -7.99
CA LEU A 969 23.70 16.25 -6.90
C LEU A 969 23.80 17.68 -6.36
N LEU A 970 23.69 17.80 -5.03
CA LEU A 970 24.09 18.99 -4.28
C LEU A 970 25.62 19.00 -4.13
N VAL A 971 26.26 20.06 -4.65
CA VAL A 971 27.68 20.36 -4.43
C VAL A 971 27.84 21.08 -3.09
#